data_AF-A0A1E4S6A9-F1
#
_entry.id   AF-A0A1E4S6A9-F1
#
_cell.length_a   1.000
_cell.length_b   1.000
_cell.length_c   1.000
_cell.angle_alpha   90.00
_cell.angle_beta   90.00
_cell.angle_gamma   90.00
#
_symmetry.space_group_name_H-M   'P 1'
#
loop_
_entity.id
_entity.type
_entity.pdbx_description
1 polymer ?
#
loop_
_entity_poly.entity_id
_entity_poly.type
_entity_poly.pdbx_seq_one_letter_code
_entity_poly.pdbx_strand_id
1 'polypeptide(L)'
;MAMRSIRLCGTRRCGLVVSRRWFRLPEASKAIQETAQREEIPVGAYGIINSERNTFVDGHLRPYISNMVTPADFRRNVRDSFNMHHKRRRLKSSSQGRAQGLFCILLHALHYCCLPRDRLVGTTKYMKDAIRREVVFNSKSGVQWDEMVEEVSVRDPALKSNTLKLISLYQYGDSEIPMPSLRDSDWQSVQLALAAVLYHAPELSYEVIVKSISSMLSSKITNAYNTINGLPRVPTFIMRDILERIPKSDLETDLLLELYPLLKGSDSSFQTLRNLVHFTKIYHVSRLEQLVRNIVNQEKLSDYEWNTLVFDIGDTAHNIQSKEFSFALLRSQRVILEHIRVHDGNVTAPGYLGMALSLSGVSSTRSKQFYNSSMGHIRTDEEREQFKRVTLKLSESPNELVENFNQTILDSKDDLTLWDEFLQASFERDVNIQYDNELLESHLASPKIKSKSTILSKMSAEEIFAKSSELDNKSLSILFKKLYQHEEPISIFPSGHDCARYLFQSLANPSRQIVGQVLYGESKLDPEGALDRYRSMLSKYCDGFPNEKCLLSLMVPSLALPGLKWARIASSRTAVYEFRKFVHPTQDCASLIPSTNLWKTYILLCGRYGYHEELSEVFEIWESLRYVPDRQTLSMFLGAFPNHMGERIRDHGVEHLSPNDYDEISRDVWDWPSTKEIAFWRDRMNK
;
A
#
# COMPACT_ATOMS: atom_id res chain seq x y z
N MET A 1 -58.15 -4.66 30.49
CA MET A 1 -56.75 -5.10 30.38
C MET A 1 -56.43 -5.32 28.89
N ALA A 2 -56.19 -4.23 28.15
CA ALA A 2 -54.89 -3.79 27.60
C ALA A 2 -54.40 -4.70 26.44
N MET A 3 -54.69 -4.43 25.15
CA MET A 3 -54.02 -3.48 24.21
C MET A 3 -52.47 -3.55 24.30
N ARG A 4 -51.66 -3.72 23.23
CA ARG A 4 -51.71 -3.13 21.88
C ARG A 4 -50.62 -3.73 20.97
N SER A 5 -50.94 -3.80 19.66
CA SER A 5 -50.16 -3.33 18.49
C SER A 5 -48.89 -4.07 18.02
N ILE A 6 -48.89 -4.50 16.76
CA ILE A 6 -47.98 -4.03 15.68
C ILE A 6 -48.78 -4.07 14.35
N ARG A 7 -48.86 -2.93 13.65
CA ARG A 7 -49.54 -2.75 12.35
C ARG A 7 -48.54 -2.88 11.20
N LEU A 8 -49.03 -3.49 10.13
CA LEU A 8 -48.52 -3.47 8.76
C LEU A 8 -48.84 -2.15 8.03
N CYS A 9 -48.16 -1.96 6.88
CA CYS A 9 -48.31 -0.97 5.79
C CYS A 9 -47.32 0.20 5.85
N GLY A 10 -46.65 0.60 4.76
CA GLY A 10 -46.87 0.24 3.37
C GLY A 10 -45.84 0.83 2.40
N THR A 11 -45.90 0.28 1.19
CA THR A 11 -45.24 0.71 -0.06
C THR A 11 -45.55 2.15 -0.47
N ARG A 12 -44.57 2.89 -1.02
CA ARG A 12 -44.63 3.51 -2.38
C ARG A 12 -43.49 4.52 -2.69
N ARG A 13 -42.96 4.36 -3.91
CA ARG A 13 -42.41 5.36 -4.85
C ARG A 13 -41.02 5.95 -4.57
N CYS A 14 -40.00 5.26 -5.08
CA CYS A 14 -38.78 5.89 -5.58
C CYS A 14 -39.11 6.61 -6.90
N GLY A 15 -39.17 7.94 -6.86
CA GLY A 15 -39.11 8.78 -8.04
C GLY A 15 -37.65 9.10 -8.36
N LEU A 16 -37.20 8.67 -9.54
CA LEU A 16 -35.96 9.13 -10.16
C LEU A 16 -36.05 10.65 -10.40
N VAL A 17 -35.08 11.41 -9.91
CA VAL A 17 -34.74 12.73 -10.47
C VAL A 17 -33.24 12.75 -10.73
N VAL A 18 -32.89 12.66 -12.02
CA VAL A 18 -31.56 12.95 -12.56
C VAL A 18 -31.58 14.40 -13.04
N SER A 19 -30.62 15.21 -12.58
CA SER A 19 -30.10 16.45 -13.20
C SER A 19 -29.37 17.27 -12.12
N ARG A 20 -28.21 17.91 -12.29
CA ARG A 20 -27.15 18.00 -13.32
C ARG A 20 -25.96 18.67 -12.59
N ARG A 21 -24.74 18.23 -12.92
CA ARG A 21 -23.45 18.96 -12.91
C ARG A 21 -23.27 20.09 -11.90
N TRP A 22 -22.37 19.90 -10.94
CA TRP A 22 -21.16 20.73 -10.66
C TRP A 22 -20.23 19.85 -9.79
N PHE A 23 -19.17 19.29 -10.37
CA PHE A 23 -18.22 18.48 -9.59
C PHE A 23 -17.33 19.43 -8.76
N ARG A 24 -17.66 19.53 -7.48
CA ARG A 24 -16.76 19.93 -6.39
C ARG A 24 -15.95 18.70 -5.95
N LEU A 25 -14.76 18.97 -5.42
CA LEU A 25 -13.70 18.04 -5.05
C LEU A 25 -14.19 16.72 -4.41
N PRO A 26 -13.79 15.54 -4.92
CA PRO A 26 -14.05 14.24 -4.31
C PRO A 26 -12.96 13.91 -3.27
N GLU A 27 -13.17 13.24 -2.15
CA GLU A 27 -14.36 12.68 -1.52
C GLU A 27 -13.91 12.30 -0.09
N ALA A 28 -14.67 12.69 0.93
CA ALA A 28 -15.21 11.66 1.78
C ALA A 28 -16.43 11.14 1.02
N SER A 29 -16.44 9.89 0.56
CA SER A 29 -17.63 9.33 -0.10
C SER A 29 -18.83 9.52 0.83
N LYS A 30 -20.05 9.58 0.29
CA LYS A 30 -21.26 9.67 1.12
C LYS A 30 -21.26 8.61 2.23
N ALA A 31 -20.72 7.42 1.96
CA ALA A 31 -20.52 6.36 2.94
C ALA A 31 -19.53 6.73 4.06
N ILE A 32 -18.43 7.42 3.75
CA ILE A 32 -17.49 7.95 4.76
C ILE A 32 -18.19 9.01 5.63
N GLN A 33 -18.96 9.92 5.04
CA GLN A 33 -19.71 10.93 5.78
C GLN A 33 -20.76 10.29 6.71
N GLU A 34 -21.49 9.29 6.22
CA GLU A 34 -22.48 8.53 6.99
C GLU A 34 -21.82 7.73 8.14
N THR A 35 -20.63 7.18 7.91
CA THR A 35 -19.86 6.44 8.93
C THR A 35 -19.31 7.38 10.01
N ALA A 36 -18.67 8.47 9.59
CA ALA A 36 -18.18 9.51 10.49
C ALA A 36 -19.31 10.11 11.34
N GLN A 37 -20.48 10.33 10.73
CA GLN A 37 -21.69 10.78 11.43
C GLN A 37 -22.19 9.74 12.44
N ARG A 38 -22.19 8.45 12.08
CA ARG A 38 -22.59 7.35 12.98
C ARG A 38 -21.65 7.22 14.19
N GLU A 39 -20.36 7.45 13.98
CA GLU A 39 -19.33 7.37 15.03
C GLU A 39 -19.18 8.67 15.83
N GLU A 40 -19.89 9.74 15.43
CA GLU A 40 -19.78 11.09 15.98
C GLU A 40 -18.35 11.69 15.86
N ILE A 41 -17.62 11.29 14.83
CA ILE A 41 -16.25 11.73 14.56
C ILE A 41 -16.28 12.77 13.42
N PRO A 42 -15.62 13.94 13.55
CA PRO A 42 -15.49 14.88 12.44
C PRO A 42 -14.83 14.23 11.22
N VAL A 43 -15.29 14.54 10.00
CA VAL A 43 -14.75 13.93 8.77
C VAL A 43 -13.24 14.11 8.65
N GLY A 44 -12.70 15.27 9.04
CA GLY A 44 -11.26 15.50 9.10
C GLY A 44 -10.53 14.57 10.07
N ALA A 45 -11.10 14.32 11.25
CA ALA A 45 -10.53 13.37 12.20
C ALA A 45 -10.60 11.93 11.66
N TYR A 46 -11.70 11.55 10.99
CA TYR A 46 -11.82 10.26 10.33
C TYR A 46 -10.75 10.06 9.25
N GLY A 47 -10.53 11.06 8.39
CA GLY A 47 -9.47 11.03 7.37
C GLY A 47 -8.07 10.86 7.95
N ILE A 48 -7.79 11.52 9.09
CA ILE A 48 -6.53 11.36 9.83
C ILE A 48 -6.39 9.95 10.43
N ILE A 49 -7.45 9.44 11.06
CA ILE A 49 -7.44 8.11 11.68
C ILE A 49 -7.21 7.04 10.62
N ASN A 50 -7.94 7.12 9.50
CA ASN A 50 -7.91 6.15 8.41
C ASN A 50 -6.70 6.31 7.46
N SER A 51 -5.93 7.40 7.57
CA SER A 51 -4.65 7.49 6.88
C SER A 51 -3.66 6.47 7.48
N GLU A 52 -3.41 5.38 6.76
CA GLU A 52 -2.38 4.42 7.15
C GLU A 52 -1.01 5.05 6.96
N ARG A 53 -0.25 5.06 8.05
CA ARG A 53 1.15 5.50 8.09
C ARG A 53 1.98 4.37 8.64
N ASN A 54 3.26 4.36 8.30
CA ASN A 54 4.09 3.21 8.54
C ASN A 54 4.15 2.81 10.02
N THR A 55 3.93 1.53 10.28
CA THR A 55 3.91 0.91 11.61
C THR A 55 5.31 0.69 12.18
N PHE A 56 6.38 1.05 11.44
CA PHE A 56 7.77 0.97 11.92
C PHE A 56 8.08 1.94 13.07
N VAL A 57 7.09 2.67 13.58
CA VAL A 57 7.12 3.35 14.88
C VAL A 57 6.90 2.32 16.01
N ASP A 58 7.70 1.25 16.07
CA ASP A 58 7.85 0.42 17.28
C ASP A 58 8.79 1.08 18.30
N GLY A 59 9.46 2.18 17.89
CA GLY A 59 9.98 3.12 18.86
C GLY A 59 8.80 3.72 19.61
N HIS A 60 8.62 3.35 20.88
CA HIS A 60 7.92 4.19 21.85
C HIS A 60 8.40 5.63 21.63
N LEU A 61 7.65 6.44 20.88
CA LEU A 61 7.87 7.87 20.79
C LEU A 61 7.68 8.36 22.22
N ARG A 62 8.80 8.47 22.96
CA ARG A 62 8.78 8.80 24.38
C ARG A 62 7.87 10.02 24.52
N PRO A 63 6.76 9.95 25.28
CA PRO A 63 5.76 11.02 25.35
C PRO A 63 6.30 12.36 25.87
N TYR A 64 7.58 12.40 26.22
CA TYR A 64 8.27 13.46 26.93
C TYR A 64 9.34 14.19 26.13
N ILE A 65 9.67 13.77 24.90
CA ILE A 65 10.83 14.30 24.17
C ILE A 65 10.42 14.94 22.83
N SER A 66 9.79 16.10 22.88
CA SER A 66 10.33 17.32 22.24
C SER A 66 9.35 18.47 22.46
N ASN A 67 9.88 19.68 22.66
CA ASN A 67 9.06 20.89 22.76
C ASN A 67 8.47 21.34 21.41
N MET A 68 8.46 20.47 20.37
CA MET A 68 8.14 20.83 18.99
C MET A 68 6.73 20.37 18.60
N VAL A 69 6.09 21.10 17.68
CA VAL A 69 4.75 20.79 17.18
C VAL A 69 4.87 20.37 15.73
N THR A 70 4.70 19.08 15.44
CA THR A 70 4.72 18.54 14.08
C THR A 70 3.33 18.02 13.65
N PRO A 71 3.08 17.86 12.33
CA PRO A 71 1.90 17.15 11.84
C PRO A 71 1.74 15.75 12.45
N ALA A 72 2.85 15.02 12.68
CA ALA A 72 2.83 13.71 13.32
C ALA A 72 2.30 13.78 14.77
N ASP A 73 2.71 14.80 15.55
CA ASP A 73 2.20 15.02 16.90
C ASP A 73 0.70 15.30 16.90
N PHE A 74 0.22 16.12 15.95
CA PHE A 74 -1.21 16.39 15.81
C PHE A 74 -2.00 15.10 15.52
N ARG A 75 -1.55 14.27 14.57
CA ARG A 75 -2.21 12.99 14.25
C ARG A 75 -2.25 12.04 15.44
N ARG A 76 -1.15 11.93 16.20
CA ARG A 76 -1.11 11.16 17.45
C ARG A 76 -2.16 11.66 18.43
N ASN A 77 -2.23 12.98 18.66
CA ASN A 77 -3.20 13.56 19.58
C ASN A 77 -4.65 13.27 19.16
N VAL A 78 -4.94 13.25 17.85
CA VAL A 78 -6.26 12.86 17.32
C VAL A 78 -6.54 11.37 17.56
N ARG A 79 -5.56 10.47 17.36
CA ARG A 79 -5.73 9.01 17.56
C ARG A 79 -5.88 8.62 19.02
N ASP A 80 -5.02 9.14 19.88
CA ASP A 80 -4.97 8.75 21.28
C ASP A 80 -6.15 9.34 22.07
N SER A 81 -6.96 10.22 21.49
CA SER A 81 -8.12 10.85 22.15
C SER A 81 -7.76 11.61 23.47
N PHE A 82 -6.47 11.83 23.77
CA PHE A 82 -5.99 12.11 25.13
C PHE A 82 -5.67 13.59 25.42
N ASN A 83 -5.96 13.96 26.68
CA ASN A 83 -5.75 15.25 27.33
C ASN A 83 -4.31 15.78 27.16
N MET A 84 -4.17 16.99 26.60
CA MET A 84 -2.88 17.69 26.61
C MET A 84 -2.45 18.00 28.06
N HIS A 85 -1.46 17.25 28.58
CA HIS A 85 -0.83 17.58 29.85
C HIS A 85 0.15 18.77 29.72
N HIS A 86 -0.20 19.87 30.41
CA HIS A 86 0.53 21.04 30.95
C HIS A 86 1.86 21.58 30.40
N LYS A 87 2.55 20.99 29.40
CA LYS A 87 3.82 21.53 28.90
C LYS A 87 3.61 22.49 27.74
N ARG A 88 4.01 23.76 27.94
CA ARG A 88 4.02 24.80 26.89
C ARG A 88 4.93 24.36 25.75
N ARG A 89 4.38 24.31 24.54
CA ARG A 89 5.12 23.98 23.30
C ARG A 89 5.96 25.20 22.87
N ARG A 90 7.21 24.98 22.47
CA ARG A 90 8.12 26.03 21.96
C ARG A 90 8.28 25.89 20.46
N LEU A 91 7.91 26.93 19.71
CA LEU A 91 8.19 26.97 18.27
C LEU A 91 9.70 27.01 17.99
N LYS A 92 10.10 26.37 16.89
CA LYS A 92 11.45 26.54 16.33
C LYS A 92 11.69 28.02 16.00
N SER A 93 12.94 28.45 16.10
CA SER A 93 13.33 29.83 15.75
C SER A 93 13.24 30.10 14.24
N SER A 94 13.48 29.09 13.40
CA SER A 94 13.40 29.21 11.94
C SER A 94 11.98 29.56 11.46
N SER A 95 11.85 30.33 10.37
CA SER A 95 10.52 30.73 9.85
C SER A 95 9.68 29.51 9.51
N GLN A 96 10.25 28.52 8.80
CA GLN A 96 9.55 27.29 8.44
C GLN A 96 9.09 26.50 9.66
N GLY A 97 9.92 26.39 10.69
CA GLY A 97 9.56 25.68 11.91
C GLY A 97 8.52 26.43 12.76
N ARG A 98 8.51 27.76 12.69
CA ARG A 98 7.46 28.61 13.27
C ARG A 98 6.14 28.44 12.52
N ALA A 99 6.18 28.51 11.18
CA ALA A 99 5.03 28.30 10.31
C ALA A 99 4.40 26.92 10.55
N GLN A 100 5.22 25.86 10.58
CA GLN A 100 4.77 24.50 10.89
C GLN A 100 4.05 24.43 12.23
N GLY A 101 4.63 24.98 13.29
CA GLY A 101 4.03 24.85 14.61
C GLY A 101 2.79 25.72 14.81
N LEU A 102 2.73 26.92 14.23
CA LEU A 102 1.50 27.73 14.20
C LEU A 102 0.39 27.05 13.41
N PHE A 103 0.73 26.46 12.26
CA PHE A 103 -0.20 25.66 11.46
C PHE A 103 -0.72 24.45 12.25
N CYS A 104 0.13 23.76 13.01
CA CYS A 104 -0.31 22.68 13.87
C CYS A 104 -1.20 23.18 15.03
N ILE A 105 -0.96 24.36 15.60
CA ILE A 105 -1.85 24.96 16.61
C ILE A 105 -3.23 25.24 15.99
N LEU A 106 -3.29 25.75 14.75
CA LEU A 106 -4.54 25.92 14.00
C LEU A 106 -5.28 24.59 13.81
N LEU A 107 -4.58 23.51 13.45
CA LEU A 107 -5.18 22.17 13.34
C LEU A 107 -5.78 21.67 14.66
N HIS A 108 -5.08 21.87 15.78
CA HIS A 108 -5.64 21.54 17.10
C HIS A 108 -6.88 22.40 17.39
N ALA A 109 -6.83 23.70 17.11
CA ALA A 109 -7.99 24.58 17.31
C ALA A 109 -9.21 24.11 16.51
N LEU A 110 -9.02 23.72 15.25
CA LEU A 110 -10.05 23.14 14.40
C LEU A 110 -10.61 21.84 14.99
N HIS A 111 -9.72 20.91 15.37
CA HIS A 111 -10.11 19.63 15.96
C HIS A 111 -10.99 19.82 17.21
N TYR A 112 -10.53 20.60 18.19
CA TYR A 112 -11.29 20.82 19.43
C TYR A 112 -12.56 21.65 19.23
N CYS A 113 -12.61 22.51 18.21
CA CYS A 113 -13.84 23.23 17.85
C CYS A 113 -14.93 22.29 17.31
N CYS A 114 -14.54 21.17 16.68
CA CYS A 114 -15.45 20.24 16.02
C CYS A 114 -15.83 19.01 16.87
N LEU A 115 -15.24 18.82 18.06
CA LEU A 115 -15.55 17.68 18.92
C LEU A 115 -16.95 17.77 19.54
N PRO A 116 -17.68 16.64 19.69
CA PRO A 116 -18.95 16.61 20.40
C PRO A 116 -18.79 17.12 21.84
N ARG A 117 -19.65 18.06 22.25
CA ARG A 117 -19.58 18.72 23.57
C ARG A 117 -19.78 17.74 24.73
N ASP A 118 -20.54 16.68 24.49
CA ASP A 118 -21.05 15.78 25.52
C ASP A 118 -19.95 14.84 26.04
N ARG A 119 -18.87 14.64 25.28
CA ARG A 119 -17.75 13.79 25.68
C ARG A 119 -16.69 14.51 26.54
N LEU A 120 -16.65 15.84 26.57
CA LEU A 120 -15.46 16.57 27.05
C LEU A 120 -15.74 17.97 27.64
N VAL A 121 -16.71 18.09 28.56
CA VAL A 121 -17.11 19.39 29.17
C VAL A 121 -15.95 20.10 29.91
N GLY A 122 -14.96 19.35 30.42
CA GLY A 122 -13.74 19.90 31.03
C GLY A 122 -12.61 20.20 30.02
N THR A 123 -12.37 19.28 29.08
CA THR A 123 -11.24 19.36 28.15
C THR A 123 -11.44 20.44 27.10
N THR A 124 -12.65 20.63 26.56
CA THR A 124 -12.90 21.67 25.55
C THR A 124 -12.67 23.08 26.08
N LYS A 125 -13.13 23.39 27.30
CA LYS A 125 -12.88 24.69 27.95
C LYS A 125 -11.38 24.89 28.24
N TYR A 126 -10.73 23.87 28.81
CA TYR A 126 -9.28 23.90 29.06
C TYR A 126 -8.47 24.12 27.77
N MET A 127 -8.85 23.45 26.67
CA MET A 127 -8.14 23.54 25.40
C MET A 127 -8.30 24.90 24.74
N LYS A 128 -9.46 25.56 24.87
CA LYS A 128 -9.63 26.95 24.42
C LYS A 128 -8.65 27.89 25.14
N ASP A 129 -8.56 27.78 26.46
CA ASP A 129 -7.65 28.60 27.26
C ASP A 129 -6.18 28.23 27.03
N ALA A 130 -5.89 26.95 26.75
CA ALA A 130 -4.56 26.47 26.42
C ALA A 130 -4.08 26.98 25.05
N ILE A 131 -4.89 26.85 24.01
CA ILE A 131 -4.57 27.35 22.66
C ILE A 131 -4.32 28.85 22.71
N ARG A 132 -5.18 29.61 23.39
CA ARG A 132 -4.98 31.05 23.60
C ARG A 132 -3.61 31.34 24.23
N ARG A 133 -3.27 30.65 25.33
CA ARG A 133 -1.97 30.81 26.00
C ARG A 133 -0.79 30.39 25.13
N GLU A 134 -0.95 29.36 24.30
CA GLU A 134 0.11 28.89 23.40
C GLU A 134 0.37 29.85 22.24
N VAL A 135 -0.68 30.40 21.63
CA VAL A 135 -0.53 31.43 20.58
C VAL A 135 0.21 32.64 21.14
N VAL A 136 -0.21 33.14 22.30
CA VAL A 136 0.41 34.30 22.97
C VAL A 136 1.86 34.02 23.38
N PHE A 137 2.15 32.82 23.91
CA PHE A 137 3.51 32.47 24.30
C PHE A 137 4.46 32.40 23.09
N ASN A 138 3.95 31.97 21.94
CA ASN A 138 4.77 31.74 20.76
C ASN A 138 4.88 32.93 19.80
N SER A 139 4.00 33.93 19.90
CA SER A 139 4.07 35.15 19.10
C SER A 139 5.27 36.04 19.45
N LYS A 140 5.81 35.95 20.67
CA LYS A 140 6.98 36.72 21.19
C LYS A 140 6.92 38.25 21.02
N SER A 141 5.83 38.80 20.47
CA SER A 141 5.78 40.15 19.92
C SER A 141 5.39 41.22 20.94
N GLY A 142 4.97 40.86 22.15
CA GLY A 142 4.41 41.83 23.10
C GLY A 142 3.07 42.46 22.67
N VAL A 143 2.66 42.24 21.41
CA VAL A 143 1.40 42.66 20.81
C VAL A 143 0.25 41.92 21.49
N GLN A 144 -0.77 42.66 21.91
CA GLN A 144 -1.97 42.05 22.47
C GLN A 144 -2.73 41.33 21.36
N TRP A 145 -3.33 40.17 21.67
CA TRP A 145 -3.97 39.33 20.65
C TRP A 145 -5.12 40.04 19.92
N ASP A 146 -5.84 40.92 20.63
CA ASP A 146 -6.89 41.77 20.05
C ASP A 146 -6.32 42.63 18.92
N GLU A 147 -5.15 43.26 19.15
CA GLU A 147 -4.45 44.06 18.15
C GLU A 147 -4.02 43.22 16.94
N MET A 148 -3.52 41.99 17.15
CA MET A 148 -3.14 41.09 16.06
C MET A 148 -4.34 40.66 15.22
N VAL A 149 -5.45 40.29 15.86
CA VAL A 149 -6.67 39.91 15.14
C VAL A 149 -7.26 41.11 14.40
N GLU A 150 -7.24 42.29 15.01
CA GLU A 150 -7.68 43.54 14.38
C GLU A 150 -6.81 43.88 13.18
N GLU A 151 -5.49 43.85 13.32
CA GLU A 151 -4.55 44.14 12.22
C GLU A 151 -4.72 43.16 11.05
N VAL A 152 -4.87 41.86 11.33
CA VAL A 152 -5.16 40.87 10.29
C VAL A 152 -6.55 41.07 9.70
N SER A 153 -7.55 41.47 10.48
CA SER A 153 -8.92 41.74 9.97
C SER A 153 -8.98 42.98 9.08
N VAL A 154 -8.13 43.99 9.35
CA VAL A 154 -7.98 45.16 8.46
C VAL A 154 -7.33 44.75 7.14
N ARG A 155 -6.34 43.85 7.16
CA ARG A 155 -5.67 43.34 5.96
C ARG A 155 -6.52 42.33 5.18
N ASP A 156 -7.28 41.48 5.88
CA ASP A 156 -8.19 40.46 5.34
C ASP A 156 -9.58 40.61 5.99
N PRO A 157 -10.47 41.45 5.42
CA PRO A 157 -11.84 41.62 5.89
C PRO A 157 -12.65 40.31 5.89
N ALA A 158 -12.21 39.29 5.15
CA ALA A 158 -12.86 37.99 5.10
C ALA A 158 -12.42 37.04 6.23
N LEU A 159 -11.54 37.45 7.15
CA LEU A 159 -10.98 36.58 8.21
C LEU A 159 -12.05 35.76 8.97
N LYS A 160 -13.17 36.39 9.34
CA LYS A 160 -14.29 35.70 10.02
C LYS A 160 -14.94 34.65 9.11
N SER A 161 -15.23 35.00 7.85
CA SER A 161 -15.80 34.06 6.87
C SER A 161 -14.83 32.90 6.60
N ASN A 162 -13.55 33.22 6.39
CA ASN A 162 -12.45 32.28 6.18
C ASN A 162 -12.30 31.30 7.36
N THR A 163 -12.47 31.78 8.59
CA THR A 163 -12.47 30.93 9.80
C THR A 163 -13.62 29.91 9.76
N LEU A 164 -14.84 30.36 9.47
CA LEU A 164 -16.01 29.47 9.39
C LEU A 164 -15.86 28.43 8.28
N LYS A 165 -15.31 28.83 7.13
CA LYS A 165 -14.97 27.93 6.02
C LYS A 165 -13.96 26.86 6.42
N LEU A 166 -12.93 27.19 7.22
CA LEU A 166 -11.98 26.19 7.72
C LEU A 166 -12.62 25.21 8.70
N ILE A 167 -13.52 25.69 9.56
CA ILE A 167 -14.28 24.82 10.46
C ILE A 167 -15.15 23.87 9.66
N SER A 168 -15.87 24.37 8.65
CA SER A 168 -16.66 23.53 7.74
C SER A 168 -15.80 22.49 7.03
N LEU A 169 -14.64 22.91 6.51
CA LEU A 169 -13.70 22.01 5.85
C LEU A 169 -13.27 20.88 6.79
N TYR A 170 -12.91 21.21 8.03
CA TYR A 170 -12.49 20.20 9.00
C TYR A 170 -13.63 19.26 9.40
N GLN A 171 -14.83 19.80 9.61
CA GLN A 171 -15.98 19.06 10.11
C GLN A 171 -16.59 18.16 9.03
N TYR A 172 -16.73 18.68 7.81
CA TYR A 172 -17.50 18.06 6.73
C TYR A 172 -16.66 17.65 5.50
N GLY A 173 -15.40 18.07 5.43
CA GLY A 173 -14.54 17.85 4.26
C GLY A 173 -14.74 18.85 3.12
N ASP A 174 -15.61 19.84 3.30
CA ASP A 174 -15.89 20.88 2.30
C ASP A 174 -16.04 22.26 2.97
N SER A 175 -15.26 23.24 2.52
CA SER A 175 -15.29 24.61 3.03
C SER A 175 -16.55 25.39 2.64
N GLU A 176 -17.28 24.93 1.64
CA GLU A 176 -18.45 25.61 1.08
C GLU A 176 -19.77 25.14 1.72
N ILE A 177 -19.72 24.14 2.60
CA ILE A 177 -20.90 23.74 3.38
C ILE A 177 -21.15 24.81 4.46
N PRO A 178 -22.37 25.35 4.56
CA PRO A 178 -22.67 26.33 5.60
C PRO A 178 -22.63 25.66 6.97
N MET A 179 -21.88 26.25 7.90
CA MET A 179 -21.83 25.80 9.29
C MET A 179 -23.16 26.06 10.01
N PRO A 180 -23.67 25.11 10.81
CA PRO A 180 -24.72 25.42 11.78
C PRO A 180 -24.23 26.48 12.79
N SER A 181 -25.16 27.22 13.39
CA SER A 181 -24.85 28.32 14.31
C SER A 181 -23.96 27.86 15.48
N LEU A 182 -22.68 28.20 15.42
CA LEU A 182 -21.71 28.02 16.52
C LEU A 182 -21.85 29.17 17.53
N ARG A 183 -21.48 28.93 18.79
CA ARG A 183 -21.38 30.03 19.76
C ARG A 183 -20.15 30.88 19.40
N ASP A 184 -20.21 32.18 19.66
CA ASP A 184 -19.09 33.09 19.36
C ASP A 184 -17.77 32.64 19.99
N SER A 185 -17.82 32.10 21.20
CA SER A 185 -16.64 31.61 21.90
C SER A 185 -16.03 30.32 21.35
N ASP A 186 -16.69 29.61 20.43
CA ASP A 186 -16.16 28.37 19.84
C ASP A 186 -15.22 28.68 18.66
N TRP A 187 -15.65 29.52 17.73
CA TRP A 187 -14.88 29.83 16.52
C TRP A 187 -13.80 30.90 16.74
N GLN A 188 -13.89 31.73 17.80
CA GLN A 188 -12.86 32.73 18.15
C GLN A 188 -11.46 32.13 18.36
N SER A 189 -11.35 30.92 18.94
CA SER A 189 -10.04 30.28 19.12
C SER A 189 -9.42 29.84 17.79
N VAL A 190 -10.26 29.44 16.82
CA VAL A 190 -9.81 29.13 15.47
C VAL A 190 -9.42 30.41 14.74
N GLN A 191 -10.21 31.48 14.87
CA GLN A 191 -9.90 32.79 14.30
C GLN A 191 -8.55 33.32 14.80
N LEU A 192 -8.30 33.22 16.11
CA LEU A 192 -7.04 33.63 16.72
C LEU A 192 -5.85 32.82 16.17
N ALA A 193 -5.99 31.49 16.07
CA ALA A 193 -4.94 30.64 15.52
C ALA A 193 -4.69 30.94 14.03
N LEU A 194 -5.74 31.18 13.25
CA LEU A 194 -5.65 31.57 11.84
C LEU A 194 -4.93 32.93 11.69
N ALA A 195 -5.32 33.93 12.48
CA ALA A 195 -4.68 35.23 12.49
C ALA A 195 -3.19 35.12 12.84
N ALA A 196 -2.83 34.28 13.82
CA ALA A 196 -1.45 34.04 14.18
C ALA A 196 -0.63 33.42 13.04
N VAL A 197 -1.20 32.47 12.27
CA VAL A 197 -0.56 31.91 11.07
C VAL A 197 -0.36 32.99 10.02
N LEU A 198 -1.41 33.73 9.66
CA LEU A 198 -1.35 34.77 8.63
C LEU A 198 -0.39 35.92 8.99
N TYR A 199 -0.27 36.23 10.27
CA TYR A 199 0.59 37.30 10.77
C TYR A 199 2.07 36.89 10.85
N HIS A 200 2.37 35.71 11.39
CA HIS A 200 3.74 35.28 11.68
C HIS A 200 4.35 34.33 10.64
N ALA A 201 3.55 33.81 9.72
CA ALA A 201 3.97 32.96 8.61
C ALA A 201 3.36 33.49 7.28
N PRO A 202 3.78 34.68 6.82
CA PRO A 202 3.22 35.31 5.63
C PRO A 202 3.39 34.48 4.34
N GLU A 203 4.27 33.49 4.35
CA GLU A 203 4.41 32.50 3.28
C GLU A 203 3.19 31.56 3.15
N LEU A 204 2.33 31.48 4.18
CA LEU A 204 1.11 30.67 4.19
C LEU A 204 -0.11 31.56 3.95
N SER A 205 -0.43 31.82 2.68
CA SER A 205 -1.70 32.48 2.32
C SER A 205 -2.90 31.63 2.75
N TYR A 206 -4.09 32.24 2.86
CA TYR A 206 -5.32 31.51 3.18
C TYR A 206 -5.55 30.32 2.24
N GLU A 207 -5.32 30.49 0.93
CA GLU A 207 -5.44 29.41 -0.05
C GLU A 207 -4.46 28.26 0.23
N VAL A 208 -3.20 28.59 0.55
CA VAL A 208 -2.18 27.59 0.93
C VAL A 208 -2.61 26.84 2.20
N ILE A 209 -3.18 27.54 3.19
CA ILE A 209 -3.68 26.94 4.44
C ILE A 209 -4.82 25.96 4.15
N VAL A 210 -5.83 26.38 3.36
CA VAL A 210 -6.96 25.52 2.97
C VAL A 210 -6.46 24.25 2.28
N LYS A 211 -5.61 24.38 1.25
CA LYS A 211 -5.05 23.25 0.51
C LYS A 211 -4.17 22.36 1.40
N SER A 212 -3.39 22.94 2.30
CA SER A 212 -2.55 22.19 3.25
C SER A 212 -3.39 21.36 4.23
N ILE A 213 -4.48 21.93 4.75
CA ILE A 213 -5.43 21.22 5.62
C ILE A 213 -6.09 20.09 4.82
N SER A 214 -6.69 20.38 3.67
CA SER A 214 -7.33 19.37 2.82
C SER A 214 -6.38 18.22 2.45
N SER A 215 -5.10 18.52 2.19
CA SER A 215 -4.07 17.51 1.94
C SER A 215 -3.85 16.62 3.16
N MET A 216 -3.70 17.21 4.35
CA MET A 216 -3.54 16.46 5.60
C MET A 216 -4.75 15.59 5.96
N LEU A 217 -5.96 16.06 5.68
CA LEU A 217 -7.21 15.34 5.93
C LEU A 217 -7.47 14.21 4.92
N SER A 218 -6.79 14.22 3.78
CA SER A 218 -6.94 13.17 2.76
C SER A 218 -6.44 11.82 3.27
N SER A 219 -7.17 10.74 3.00
CA SER A 219 -6.78 9.37 3.36
C SER A 219 -5.83 8.71 2.36
N LYS A 220 -5.88 9.14 1.09
CA LYS A 220 -5.06 8.66 -0.04
C LYS A 220 -3.94 9.66 -0.38
N ILE A 221 -2.83 9.17 -0.91
CA ILE A 221 -1.72 10.02 -1.40
C ILE A 221 -2.16 10.80 -2.64
N THR A 222 -2.88 10.17 -3.56
CA THR A 222 -3.37 10.82 -4.79
C THR A 222 -4.21 12.06 -4.48
N ASN A 223 -5.15 11.95 -3.54
CA ASN A 223 -5.99 13.08 -3.14
C ASN A 223 -5.17 14.18 -2.45
N ALA A 224 -4.23 13.78 -1.59
CA ALA A 224 -3.36 14.72 -0.88
C ALA A 224 -2.48 15.51 -1.84
N TYR A 225 -1.92 14.85 -2.85
CA TYR A 225 -1.11 15.45 -3.91
C TYR A 225 -1.95 16.38 -4.80
N ASN A 226 -3.09 15.91 -5.30
CA ASN A 226 -3.97 16.70 -6.17
C ASN A 226 -4.43 18.01 -5.51
N THR A 227 -4.62 17.99 -4.20
CA THR A 227 -5.01 19.17 -3.43
C THR A 227 -3.93 20.26 -3.41
N ILE A 228 -2.67 19.86 -3.31
CA ILE A 228 -1.52 20.80 -3.28
C ILE A 228 -0.98 21.11 -4.68
N ASN A 229 -1.41 20.36 -5.69
CA ASN A 229 -1.01 20.59 -7.07
C ASN A 229 -1.41 22.01 -7.52
N GLY A 230 -0.53 22.66 -8.28
CA GLY A 230 -0.69 24.05 -8.71
C GLY A 230 -0.40 25.11 -7.63
N LEU A 231 -0.02 24.74 -6.41
CA LEU A 231 0.52 25.71 -5.45
C LEU A 231 1.90 26.21 -5.93
N PRO A 232 2.19 27.52 -5.84
CA PRO A 232 3.49 28.06 -6.26
C PRO A 232 4.64 27.56 -5.38
N ARG A 233 4.35 27.26 -4.11
CA ARG A 233 5.28 26.69 -3.15
C ARG A 233 4.52 25.84 -2.15
N VAL A 234 4.78 24.53 -2.16
CA VAL A 234 4.24 23.62 -1.14
C VAL A 234 5.09 23.76 0.13
N PRO A 235 4.48 23.89 1.32
CA PRO A 235 5.24 23.88 2.57
C PRO A 235 5.95 22.54 2.77
N THR A 236 7.22 22.56 3.19
CA THR A 236 8.06 21.35 3.35
C THR A 236 7.45 20.34 4.32
N PHE A 237 6.81 20.81 5.39
CA PHE A 237 6.13 19.93 6.36
C PHE A 237 4.88 19.24 5.77
N ILE A 238 4.26 19.78 4.72
CA ILE A 238 3.15 19.13 4.00
C ILE A 238 3.68 18.10 3.02
N MET A 239 4.76 18.40 2.29
CA MET A 239 5.42 17.40 1.44
C MET A 239 5.88 16.18 2.27
N ARG A 240 6.50 16.44 3.43
CA ARG A 240 6.89 15.38 4.37
C ARG A 240 5.67 14.57 4.87
N ASP A 241 4.56 15.23 5.16
CA ASP A 241 3.31 14.58 5.57
C ASP A 241 2.79 13.60 4.49
N ILE A 242 2.99 13.90 3.20
CA ILE A 242 2.59 13.01 2.11
C ILE A 242 3.59 11.86 1.96
N LEU A 243 4.89 12.14 1.98
CA LEU A 243 5.96 11.14 1.81
C LEU A 243 6.03 10.11 2.95
N GLU A 244 5.53 10.45 4.13
CA GLU A 244 5.42 9.52 5.28
C GLU A 244 4.25 8.54 5.17
N ARG A 245 3.37 8.67 4.16
CA ARG A 245 2.20 7.80 3.98
C ARG A 245 2.57 6.50 3.29
N ILE A 246 1.78 5.45 3.54
CA ILE A 246 1.91 4.17 2.83
C ILE A 246 1.15 4.27 1.49
N PRO A 247 1.82 4.12 0.33
CA PRO A 247 1.16 3.98 -0.94
C PRO A 247 0.41 2.66 -1.04
N LYS A 248 -0.84 2.74 -1.49
CA LYS A 248 -1.77 1.62 -1.71
C LYS A 248 -1.81 1.19 -3.18
N SER A 249 -1.05 1.86 -4.04
CA SER A 249 -0.97 1.59 -5.47
C SER A 249 0.39 1.99 -6.05
N ASP A 250 0.64 1.50 -7.26
CA ASP A 250 1.72 1.92 -8.15
C ASP A 250 1.67 3.43 -8.43
N LEU A 251 0.50 3.97 -8.78
CA LEU A 251 0.29 5.40 -9.03
C LEU A 251 0.67 6.26 -7.81
N GLU A 252 0.25 5.85 -6.62
CA GLU A 252 0.63 6.58 -5.40
C GLU A 252 2.15 6.54 -5.16
N THR A 253 2.81 5.44 -5.51
CA THR A 253 4.27 5.34 -5.44
C THR A 253 4.95 6.28 -6.44
N ASP A 254 4.43 6.39 -7.66
CA ASP A 254 4.93 7.35 -8.65
C ASP A 254 4.83 8.80 -8.15
N LEU A 255 3.69 9.16 -7.56
CA LEU A 255 3.51 10.48 -6.95
C LEU A 255 4.52 10.76 -5.82
N LEU A 256 4.84 9.76 -5.00
CA LEU A 256 5.87 9.91 -3.97
C LEU A 256 7.28 10.08 -4.59
N LEU A 257 7.59 9.35 -5.66
CA LEU A 257 8.84 9.46 -6.39
C LEU A 257 9.01 10.82 -7.09
N GLU A 258 7.91 11.43 -7.53
CA GLU A 258 7.89 12.79 -8.10
C GLU A 258 8.02 13.87 -7.03
N LEU A 259 7.38 13.68 -5.89
CA LEU A 259 7.45 14.63 -4.77
C LEU A 259 8.82 14.66 -4.10
N TYR A 260 9.47 13.51 -3.96
CA TYR A 260 10.70 13.38 -3.18
C TYR A 260 11.81 14.36 -3.64
N PRO A 261 12.17 14.45 -4.94
CA PRO A 261 13.17 15.39 -5.42
C PRO A 261 12.85 16.88 -5.18
N LEU A 262 11.59 17.22 -4.88
CA LEU A 262 11.18 18.60 -4.59
C LEU A 262 11.51 19.01 -3.14
N LEU A 263 11.77 18.05 -2.24
CA LEU A 263 12.32 18.34 -0.93
C LEU A 263 13.79 18.76 -1.07
N LYS A 264 14.05 20.07 -0.96
CA LYS A 264 15.42 20.59 -0.98
C LYS A 264 16.09 20.38 0.38
N GLY A 265 17.19 19.63 0.40
CA GLY A 265 18.06 19.43 1.57
C GLY A 265 17.78 18.13 2.34
N SER A 266 18.66 17.80 3.30
CA SER A 266 18.60 16.60 4.16
C SER A 266 17.49 16.69 5.21
N ASP A 267 16.25 16.85 4.73
CA ASP A 267 15.05 17.07 5.52
C ASP A 267 14.11 15.85 5.50
N SER A 268 14.51 14.75 4.87
CA SER A 268 13.74 13.51 4.91
C SER A 268 14.05 12.75 6.19
N SER A 269 13.02 12.21 6.85
CA SER A 269 13.28 11.25 7.93
C SER A 269 13.84 9.97 7.31
N PHE A 270 14.77 9.30 8.01
CA PHE A 270 15.29 8.01 7.55
C PHE A 270 14.17 7.01 7.23
N GLN A 271 13.09 7.02 8.03
CA GLN A 271 11.90 6.22 7.77
C GLN A 271 11.22 6.54 6.44
N THR A 272 11.16 7.80 6.02
CA THR A 272 10.63 8.18 4.71
C THR A 272 11.43 7.53 3.59
N LEU A 273 12.76 7.52 3.72
CA LEU A 273 13.65 6.89 2.74
C LEU A 273 13.43 5.38 2.68
N ARG A 274 13.31 4.71 3.84
CA ARG A 274 12.98 3.28 3.91
C ARG A 274 11.65 2.98 3.22
N ASN A 275 10.63 3.82 3.42
CA ASN A 275 9.33 3.68 2.77
C ASN A 275 9.44 3.78 1.25
N LEU A 276 10.10 4.83 0.76
CA LEU A 276 10.30 5.06 -0.67
C LEU A 276 11.03 3.87 -1.30
N VAL A 277 12.11 3.40 -0.68
CA VAL A 277 12.87 2.23 -1.15
C VAL A 277 11.99 0.98 -1.17
N HIS A 278 11.26 0.70 -0.08
CA HIS A 278 10.40 -0.47 0.04
C HIS A 278 9.32 -0.51 -1.04
N PHE A 279 8.57 0.58 -1.21
CA PHE A 279 7.47 0.61 -2.18
C PHE A 279 7.93 0.75 -3.62
N THR A 280 9.05 1.43 -3.87
CA THR A 280 9.68 1.44 -5.20
C THR A 280 10.15 0.05 -5.57
N LYS A 281 10.74 -0.69 -4.63
CA LYS A 281 11.11 -2.10 -4.85
C LYS A 281 9.90 -2.97 -5.20
N ILE A 282 8.76 -2.77 -4.55
CA ILE A 282 7.54 -3.56 -4.79
C ILE A 282 6.88 -3.20 -6.13
N TYR A 283 6.68 -1.91 -6.41
CA TYR A 283 5.87 -1.46 -7.53
C TYR A 283 6.68 -1.08 -8.78
N HIS A 284 7.90 -0.56 -8.60
CA HIS A 284 8.69 0.10 -9.65
C HIS A 284 10.19 -0.20 -9.54
N VAL A 285 10.57 -1.49 -9.47
CA VAL A 285 11.97 -1.91 -9.24
C VAL A 285 12.95 -1.30 -10.25
N SER A 286 12.50 -1.05 -11.48
CA SER A 286 13.28 -0.41 -12.55
C SER A 286 13.71 1.03 -12.23
N ARG A 287 12.99 1.73 -11.35
CA ARG A 287 13.27 3.11 -10.91
C ARG A 287 14.09 3.15 -9.61
N LEU A 288 14.32 2.00 -8.95
CA LEU A 288 14.97 1.94 -7.65
C LEU A 288 16.39 2.52 -7.68
N GLU A 289 17.17 2.21 -8.71
CA GLU A 289 18.54 2.73 -8.85
C GLU A 289 18.54 4.27 -8.94
N GLN A 290 17.61 4.84 -9.72
CA GLN A 290 17.48 6.29 -9.86
C GLN A 290 17.07 6.94 -8.54
N LEU A 291 16.11 6.35 -7.81
CA LEU A 291 15.73 6.83 -6.49
C LEU A 291 16.94 6.82 -5.55
N VAL A 292 17.70 5.71 -5.50
CA VAL A 292 18.86 5.60 -4.61
C VAL A 292 19.94 6.62 -4.97
N ARG A 293 20.18 6.89 -6.27
CA ARG A 293 21.07 7.98 -6.70
C ARG A 293 20.59 9.34 -6.18
N ASN A 294 19.29 9.61 -6.22
CA ASN A 294 18.74 10.85 -5.67
C ASN A 294 18.95 10.93 -4.15
N ILE A 295 18.71 9.84 -3.42
CA ILE A 295 18.92 9.77 -1.97
C ILE A 295 20.39 10.04 -1.63
N VAL A 296 21.32 9.36 -2.29
CA VAL A 296 22.77 9.54 -2.10
C VAL A 296 23.23 10.96 -2.38
N ASN A 297 22.63 11.64 -3.36
CA ASN A 297 22.99 13.01 -3.72
C ASN A 297 22.38 14.08 -2.80
N GLN A 298 21.27 13.78 -2.12
CA GLN A 298 20.50 14.77 -1.35
C GLN A 298 20.62 14.61 0.17
N GLU A 299 20.77 13.38 0.64
CA GLU A 299 20.70 13.05 2.07
C GLU A 299 22.09 12.90 2.69
N LYS A 300 22.15 13.19 3.98
CA LYS A 300 23.35 12.97 4.81
C LYS A 300 23.00 11.95 5.87
N LEU A 301 23.25 10.68 5.56
CA LEU A 301 22.98 9.58 6.47
C LEU A 301 24.27 9.11 7.14
N SER A 302 24.12 8.50 8.31
CA SER A 302 25.20 7.77 8.99
C SER A 302 25.55 6.47 8.27
N ASP A 303 26.74 5.93 8.53
CA ASP A 303 27.14 4.60 8.04
C ASP A 303 26.10 3.53 8.37
N TYR A 304 25.55 3.57 9.59
CA TYR A 304 24.51 2.64 10.01
C TYR A 304 23.28 2.73 9.08
N GLU A 305 22.76 3.94 8.88
CA GLU A 305 21.58 4.18 8.04
C GLU A 305 21.81 3.77 6.57
N TRP A 306 23.00 4.05 6.01
CA TRP A 306 23.34 3.59 4.66
C TRP A 306 23.34 2.06 4.55
N ASN A 307 23.97 1.38 5.51
CA ASN A 307 24.00 -0.09 5.55
C ASN A 307 22.59 -0.68 5.78
N THR A 308 21.75 -0.04 6.59
CA THR A 308 20.35 -0.44 6.76
C THR A 308 19.55 -0.28 5.46
N LEU A 309 19.79 0.75 4.65
CA LEU A 309 19.16 0.85 3.32
C LEU A 309 19.62 -0.25 2.38
N VAL A 310 20.91 -0.62 2.42
CA VAL A 310 21.41 -1.80 1.66
C VAL A 310 20.65 -3.06 2.08
N PHE A 311 20.46 -3.27 3.39
CA PHE A 311 19.64 -4.35 3.91
C PHE A 311 18.19 -4.31 3.39
N ASP A 312 17.51 -3.17 3.53
CA ASP A 312 16.11 -2.99 3.12
C ASP A 312 15.90 -3.23 1.62
N ILE A 313 16.86 -2.84 0.78
CA ILE A 313 16.84 -3.15 -0.66
C ILE A 313 16.83 -4.67 -0.87
N GLY A 314 17.66 -5.41 -0.13
CA GLY A 314 17.77 -6.86 -0.24
C GLY A 314 16.65 -7.66 0.41
N ASP A 315 15.92 -7.09 1.38
CA ASP A 315 15.02 -7.79 2.32
C ASP A 315 13.80 -8.54 1.70
N THR A 316 13.64 -8.55 0.38
CA THR A 316 12.58 -9.33 -0.31
C THR A 316 13.10 -10.11 -1.51
N ALA A 317 14.41 -10.09 -1.76
CA ALA A 317 15.02 -10.70 -2.94
C ALA A 317 14.82 -12.23 -2.97
N HIS A 318 14.87 -12.88 -1.81
CA HIS A 318 14.71 -14.34 -1.68
C HIS A 318 13.36 -14.86 -2.19
N ASN A 319 12.32 -14.02 -2.23
CA ASN A 319 10.97 -14.40 -2.66
C ASN A 319 10.75 -14.27 -4.17
N ILE A 320 11.68 -13.63 -4.90
CA ILE A 320 11.50 -13.26 -6.30
C ILE A 320 12.58 -13.92 -7.13
N GLN A 321 12.17 -14.89 -7.96
CA GLN A 321 13.09 -15.68 -8.80
C GLN A 321 13.52 -14.96 -10.10
N SER A 322 13.21 -13.67 -10.27
CA SER A 322 13.65 -12.89 -11.45
C SER A 322 15.09 -12.41 -11.27
N LYS A 323 15.95 -12.75 -12.23
CA LYS A 323 17.32 -12.26 -12.28
C LYS A 323 17.38 -10.75 -12.50
N GLU A 324 16.50 -10.18 -13.34
CA GLU A 324 16.45 -8.72 -13.56
C GLU A 324 16.11 -7.99 -12.28
N PHE A 325 15.16 -8.53 -11.51
CA PHE A 325 14.81 -8.01 -10.20
C PHE A 325 16.04 -7.99 -9.29
N SER A 326 16.72 -9.13 -9.13
CA SER A 326 17.95 -9.21 -8.34
C SER A 326 19.03 -8.25 -8.84
N PHE A 327 19.22 -8.10 -10.15
CA PHE A 327 20.19 -7.16 -10.70
C PHE A 327 19.83 -5.70 -10.44
N ALA A 328 18.55 -5.33 -10.52
CA ALA A 328 18.10 -3.98 -10.17
C ALA A 328 18.37 -3.68 -8.68
N LEU A 329 18.17 -4.65 -7.79
CA LEU A 329 18.54 -4.52 -6.38
C LEU A 329 20.05 -4.33 -6.22
N LEU A 330 20.86 -5.18 -6.86
CA LEU A 330 22.33 -5.13 -6.77
C LEU A 330 22.90 -3.83 -7.32
N ARG A 331 22.38 -3.32 -8.45
CA ARG A 331 22.77 -2.01 -9.01
C ARG A 331 22.46 -0.88 -8.03
N SER A 332 21.29 -0.94 -7.38
CA SER A 332 20.88 0.04 -6.38
C SER A 332 21.77 -0.02 -5.13
N GLN A 333 22.05 -1.21 -4.59
CA GLN A 333 22.96 -1.40 -3.46
C GLN A 333 24.38 -0.92 -3.78
N ARG A 334 24.86 -1.19 -4.99
CA ARG A 334 26.17 -0.76 -5.46
C ARG A 334 26.33 0.77 -5.38
N VAL A 335 25.32 1.54 -5.74
CA VAL A 335 25.36 3.02 -5.63
C VAL A 335 25.61 3.46 -4.19
N ILE A 336 24.96 2.82 -3.20
CA ILE A 336 25.15 3.14 -1.78
C ILE A 336 26.55 2.71 -1.32
N LEU A 337 27.00 1.51 -1.69
CA LEU A 337 28.31 0.99 -1.28
C LEU A 337 29.47 1.81 -1.87
N GLU A 338 29.34 2.27 -3.12
CA GLU A 338 30.28 3.21 -3.72
C GLU A 338 30.31 4.53 -2.94
N HIS A 339 29.15 5.05 -2.52
CA HIS A 339 29.09 6.25 -1.69
C HIS A 339 29.75 6.09 -0.32
N ILE A 340 29.47 4.98 0.38
CA ILE A 340 30.11 4.63 1.66
C ILE A 340 31.63 4.61 1.48
N ARG A 341 32.12 3.92 0.43
CA ARG A 341 33.54 3.80 0.16
C ARG A 341 34.21 5.13 -0.17
N VAL A 342 33.56 6.00 -0.95
CA VAL A 342 34.09 7.33 -1.30
C VAL A 342 34.25 8.23 -0.08
N HIS A 343 33.44 8.02 0.97
CA HIS A 343 33.49 8.79 2.22
C HIS A 343 34.21 8.06 3.35
N ASP A 344 35.03 7.06 3.03
CA ASP A 344 35.80 6.24 3.98
C ASP A 344 34.93 5.57 5.08
N GLY A 345 33.64 5.35 4.79
CA GLY A 345 32.72 4.64 5.67
C GLY A 345 32.94 3.13 5.64
N ASN A 346 32.39 2.42 6.63
CA ASN A 346 32.52 0.96 6.72
C ASN A 346 31.22 0.24 6.36
N VAL A 347 31.35 -0.89 5.66
CA VAL A 347 30.24 -1.83 5.49
C VAL A 347 30.06 -2.59 6.80
N THR A 348 28.87 -2.50 7.39
CA THR A 348 28.49 -3.16 8.64
C THR A 348 27.67 -4.42 8.36
N ALA A 349 27.31 -5.18 9.41
CA ALA A 349 26.55 -6.42 9.25
C ALA A 349 25.28 -6.28 8.38
N PRO A 350 24.43 -5.24 8.52
CA PRO A 350 23.25 -5.04 7.68
C PRO A 350 23.61 -4.93 6.18
N GLY A 351 24.72 -4.24 5.84
CA GLY A 351 25.17 -4.12 4.46
C GLY A 351 25.56 -5.47 3.87
N TYR A 352 26.33 -6.27 4.61
CA TYR A 352 26.69 -7.65 4.21
C TYR A 352 25.47 -8.55 4.05
N LEU A 353 24.54 -8.51 5.01
CA LEU A 353 23.31 -9.30 5.00
C LEU A 353 22.39 -8.92 3.82
N GLY A 354 22.24 -7.63 3.53
CA GLY A 354 21.47 -7.14 2.38
C GLY A 354 22.02 -7.61 1.04
N MET A 355 23.35 -7.62 0.90
CA MET A 355 24.02 -8.16 -0.29
C MET A 355 23.83 -9.67 -0.42
N ALA A 356 23.96 -10.41 0.69
CA ALA A 356 23.74 -11.86 0.70
C ALA A 356 22.32 -12.20 0.22
N LEU A 357 21.30 -11.51 0.74
CA LEU A 357 19.92 -11.70 0.30
C LEU A 357 19.73 -11.40 -1.20
N SER A 358 20.28 -10.28 -1.69
CA SER A 358 20.13 -9.90 -3.11
C SER A 358 20.85 -10.86 -4.06
N LEU A 359 21.97 -11.43 -3.61
CA LEU A 359 22.74 -12.41 -4.38
C LEU A 359 22.17 -13.82 -4.31
N SER A 360 21.31 -14.14 -3.34
CA SER A 360 20.81 -15.50 -3.14
C SER A 360 20.17 -16.11 -4.39
N GLY A 361 19.43 -15.31 -5.17
CA GLY A 361 18.81 -15.74 -6.43
C GLY A 361 19.75 -15.75 -7.66
N VAL A 362 20.96 -15.18 -7.56
CA VAL A 362 21.90 -15.03 -8.68
C VAL A 362 23.14 -15.91 -8.51
N SER A 363 23.69 -15.97 -7.30
CA SER A 363 24.89 -16.74 -6.96
C SER A 363 24.87 -17.13 -5.48
N SER A 364 24.51 -18.37 -5.19
CA SER A 364 24.50 -18.93 -3.83
C SER A 364 25.89 -18.88 -3.18
N THR A 365 26.94 -19.16 -3.94
CA THR A 365 28.34 -19.10 -3.45
C THR A 365 28.72 -17.71 -2.98
N ARG A 366 28.44 -16.67 -3.78
CA ARG A 366 28.74 -15.28 -3.38
C ARG A 366 27.83 -14.82 -2.24
N SER A 367 26.55 -15.20 -2.26
CA SER A 367 25.63 -14.95 -1.15
C SER A 367 26.20 -15.48 0.18
N LYS A 368 26.65 -16.74 0.21
CA LYS A 368 27.29 -17.36 1.38
C LYS A 368 28.56 -16.63 1.83
N GLN A 369 29.37 -16.13 0.89
CA GLN A 369 30.56 -15.32 1.25
C GLN A 369 30.16 -14.05 2.00
N PHE A 370 29.21 -13.26 1.48
CA PHE A 370 28.73 -12.05 2.16
C PHE A 370 28.06 -12.37 3.50
N TYR A 371 27.26 -13.43 3.56
CA TYR A 371 26.62 -13.88 4.80
C TYR A 371 27.68 -14.25 5.87
N ASN A 372 28.70 -15.01 5.52
CA ASN A 372 29.77 -15.38 6.45
C ASN A 372 30.61 -14.17 6.87
N SER A 373 30.88 -13.24 5.95
CA SER A 373 31.53 -11.97 6.29
C SER A 373 30.74 -11.18 7.32
N SER A 374 29.40 -11.17 7.26
CA SER A 374 28.58 -10.43 8.22
C SER A 374 28.80 -10.83 9.68
N MET A 375 29.13 -12.10 9.96
CA MET A 375 29.32 -12.62 11.32
C MET A 375 30.38 -11.85 12.12
N GLY A 376 31.46 -11.41 11.45
CA GLY A 376 32.52 -10.62 12.08
C GLY A 376 32.15 -9.15 12.34
N HIS A 377 31.00 -8.70 11.85
CA HIS A 377 30.56 -7.31 11.90
C HIS A 377 29.31 -7.09 12.79
N ILE A 378 28.73 -8.13 13.36
CA ILE A 378 27.57 -8.03 14.27
C ILE A 378 28.02 -7.42 15.59
N ARG A 379 27.46 -6.26 15.94
CA ARG A 379 27.81 -5.50 17.16
C ARG A 379 26.61 -5.21 18.05
N THR A 380 25.42 -5.17 17.48
CA THR A 380 24.17 -4.81 18.17
C THR A 380 23.18 -5.97 18.20
N ASP A 381 22.24 -5.92 19.13
CA ASP A 381 21.14 -6.90 19.18
C ASP A 381 20.25 -6.81 17.95
N GLU A 382 20.02 -5.62 17.41
CA GLU A 382 19.25 -5.44 16.16
C GLU A 382 19.92 -6.14 14.97
N GLU A 383 21.24 -6.02 14.83
CA GLU A 383 22.01 -6.74 13.79
C GLU A 383 21.97 -8.26 14.00
N ARG A 384 21.97 -8.71 15.27
CA ARG A 384 21.82 -10.12 15.60
C ARG A 384 20.45 -10.64 15.20
N GLU A 385 19.39 -9.89 15.47
CA GLU A 385 18.03 -10.25 15.04
C GLU A 385 17.88 -10.24 13.51
N GLN A 386 18.51 -9.29 12.81
CA GLN A 386 18.55 -9.31 11.34
C GLN A 386 19.31 -10.54 10.82
N PHE A 387 20.46 -10.86 11.41
CA PHE A 387 21.25 -12.03 11.05
C PHE A 387 20.42 -13.31 11.15
N LYS A 388 19.77 -13.52 12.29
CA LYS A 388 18.85 -14.63 12.55
C LYS A 388 17.77 -14.79 11.47
N ARG A 389 17.14 -13.69 11.07
CA ARG A 389 16.12 -13.68 10.00
C ARG A 389 16.73 -14.06 8.65
N VAL A 390 17.90 -13.52 8.32
CA VAL A 390 18.60 -13.86 7.06
C VAL A 390 19.03 -15.32 7.03
N THR A 391 19.46 -15.89 8.16
CA THR A 391 19.79 -17.31 8.28
C THR A 391 18.63 -18.21 7.82
N LEU A 392 17.39 -17.88 8.20
CA LEU A 392 16.20 -18.62 7.75
C LEU A 392 15.92 -18.42 6.25
N LYS A 393 16.02 -17.18 5.78
CA LYS A 393 15.77 -16.83 4.37
C LYS A 393 16.75 -17.53 3.42
N LEU A 394 18.00 -17.68 3.84
CA LEU A 394 19.08 -18.28 3.06
C LEU A 394 19.18 -19.81 3.16
N SER A 395 18.36 -20.47 4.00
CA SER A 395 18.34 -21.94 4.09
C SER A 395 18.05 -22.57 2.71
N GLU A 396 18.93 -23.47 2.27
CA GLU A 396 18.86 -24.10 0.95
C GLU A 396 17.91 -25.30 0.95
N SER A 397 17.68 -25.92 2.11
CA SER A 397 16.81 -27.09 2.26
C SER A 397 15.77 -26.95 3.38
N PRO A 398 14.64 -27.70 3.30
CA PRO A 398 13.68 -27.85 4.40
C PRO A 398 14.32 -28.22 5.74
N ASN A 399 15.27 -29.15 5.74
CA ASN A 399 15.91 -29.64 6.96
C ASN A 399 16.80 -28.55 7.57
N GLU A 400 17.58 -27.87 6.73
CA GLU A 400 18.41 -26.74 7.15
C GLU A 400 17.56 -25.59 7.69
N LEU A 401 16.38 -25.32 7.11
CA LEU A 401 15.46 -24.31 7.63
C LEU A 401 14.97 -24.65 9.04
N VAL A 402 14.55 -25.90 9.26
CA VAL A 402 14.09 -26.36 10.58
C VAL A 402 15.23 -26.35 11.59
N GLU A 403 16.42 -26.80 11.21
CA GLU A 403 17.60 -26.78 12.06
C GLU A 403 17.98 -25.34 12.45
N ASN A 404 18.11 -24.45 11.46
CA ASN A 404 18.41 -23.03 11.67
C ASN A 404 17.35 -22.37 12.56
N PHE A 405 16.06 -22.66 12.33
CA PHE A 405 14.98 -22.13 13.17
C PHE A 405 15.09 -22.61 14.61
N ASN A 406 15.28 -23.91 14.83
CA ASN A 406 15.43 -24.48 16.16
C ASN A 406 16.64 -23.92 16.90
N GLN A 407 17.78 -23.72 16.21
CA GLN A 407 18.94 -23.07 16.81
C GLN A 407 18.64 -21.61 17.18
N THR A 408 17.89 -20.91 16.34
CA THR A 408 17.65 -19.48 16.49
C THR A 408 16.57 -19.16 17.53
N ILE A 409 15.51 -19.97 17.61
CA ILE A 409 14.37 -19.74 18.49
C ILE A 409 14.69 -20.03 19.97
N LEU A 410 15.72 -20.84 20.25
CA LEU A 410 16.16 -21.14 21.62
C LEU A 410 16.49 -19.86 22.40
N ASP A 411 17.07 -18.87 21.72
CA ASP A 411 17.46 -17.59 22.29
C ASP A 411 16.33 -16.53 22.25
N SER A 412 15.21 -16.82 21.58
CA SER A 412 14.17 -15.82 21.24
C SER A 412 12.78 -16.43 21.10
N LYS A 413 12.36 -17.24 22.07
CA LYS A 413 11.11 -18.03 22.01
C LYS A 413 9.84 -17.22 21.70
N ASP A 414 9.82 -15.96 22.10
CA ASP A 414 8.69 -15.04 21.90
C ASP A 414 8.84 -14.12 20.67
N ASP A 415 9.87 -14.27 19.83
CA ASP A 415 10.01 -13.44 18.61
C ASP A 415 9.04 -13.89 17.53
N LEU A 416 7.88 -13.25 17.53
CA LEU A 416 6.82 -13.46 16.53
C LEU A 416 7.26 -13.14 15.11
N THR A 417 8.26 -12.27 14.92
CA THR A 417 8.78 -11.95 13.58
C THR A 417 9.58 -13.12 13.03
N LEU A 418 10.39 -13.76 13.88
CA LEU A 418 11.15 -14.95 13.49
C LEU A 418 10.21 -16.12 13.16
N TRP A 419 9.13 -16.28 13.94
CA TRP A 419 8.06 -17.23 13.61
C TRP A 419 7.40 -16.91 12.27
N ASP A 420 7.05 -15.65 12.01
CA ASP A 420 6.47 -15.22 10.73
C ASP A 420 7.38 -15.58 9.54
N GLU A 421 8.69 -15.32 9.67
CA GLU A 421 9.71 -15.62 8.66
C GLU A 421 9.90 -17.13 8.46
N PHE A 422 10.00 -17.90 9.54
CA PHE A 422 10.11 -19.36 9.47
C PHE A 422 8.91 -19.99 8.79
N LEU A 423 7.70 -19.57 9.18
CA LEU A 423 6.48 -20.07 8.59
C LEU A 423 6.49 -19.75 7.09
N GLN A 424 6.69 -18.49 6.71
CA GLN A 424 6.75 -18.10 5.31
C GLN A 424 7.76 -18.94 4.51
N ALA A 425 9.00 -19.04 4.98
CA ALA A 425 10.05 -19.82 4.32
C ALA A 425 9.72 -21.32 4.23
N SER A 426 9.02 -21.85 5.23
CA SER A 426 8.59 -23.25 5.27
C SER A 426 7.49 -23.55 4.26
N PHE A 427 6.59 -22.59 4.02
CA PHE A 427 5.56 -22.72 3.00
C PHE A 427 6.13 -22.69 1.59
N GLU A 428 7.10 -21.81 1.33
CA GLU A 428 7.76 -21.71 0.03
C GLU A 428 8.52 -22.99 -0.34
N ARG A 429 8.99 -23.74 0.66
CA ARG A 429 9.79 -24.97 0.49
C ARG A 429 9.00 -26.26 0.74
N ASP A 430 7.67 -26.16 0.84
CA ASP A 430 6.74 -27.27 1.13
C ASP A 430 7.20 -28.16 2.30
N VAL A 431 7.66 -27.53 3.37
CA VAL A 431 8.09 -28.25 4.57
C VAL A 431 6.87 -28.88 5.22
N ASN A 432 6.90 -30.20 5.40
CA ASN A 432 5.92 -30.92 6.19
C ASN A 432 6.22 -30.69 7.68
N ILE A 433 5.73 -29.57 8.18
CA ILE A 433 5.86 -29.16 9.58
C ILE A 433 5.00 -30.11 10.43
N GLN A 434 5.58 -31.20 10.95
CA GLN A 434 5.02 -31.97 12.07
C GLN A 434 5.32 -31.24 13.39
N TYR A 435 4.93 -29.97 13.52
CA TYR A 435 4.97 -29.30 14.82
C TYR A 435 3.71 -29.64 15.61
N ASP A 436 3.84 -29.58 16.93
CA ASP A 436 2.72 -29.71 17.86
C ASP A 436 1.62 -28.71 17.48
N ASN A 437 0.46 -29.21 17.06
CA ASN A 437 -0.67 -28.38 16.63
C ASN A 437 -1.04 -27.36 17.71
N GLU A 438 -0.86 -27.71 18.99
CA GLU A 438 -1.09 -26.81 20.13
C GLU A 438 -0.17 -25.57 20.11
N LEU A 439 1.12 -25.73 19.75
CA LEU A 439 2.06 -24.61 19.67
C LEU A 439 1.70 -23.69 18.50
N LEU A 440 1.39 -24.27 17.33
CA LEU A 440 0.95 -23.52 16.15
C LEU A 440 -0.36 -22.77 16.43
N GLU A 441 -1.29 -23.40 17.14
CA GLU A 441 -2.55 -22.80 17.58
C GLU A 441 -2.37 -21.67 18.60
N SER A 442 -1.46 -21.84 19.56
CA SER A 442 -1.13 -20.81 20.56
C SER A 442 -0.54 -19.55 19.90
N HIS A 443 0.28 -19.72 18.87
CA HIS A 443 0.86 -18.64 18.10
C HIS A 443 -0.17 -18.00 17.14
N LEU A 444 -1.03 -18.79 16.50
CA LEU A 444 -2.16 -18.30 15.69
C LEU A 444 -3.14 -17.41 16.46
N ALA A 445 -3.33 -17.69 17.75
CA ALA A 445 -4.15 -16.87 18.63
C ALA A 445 -3.51 -15.50 18.94
N SER A 446 -2.20 -15.33 18.68
CA SER A 446 -1.52 -14.04 18.86
C SER A 446 -1.95 -13.04 17.78
N PRO A 447 -2.43 -11.84 18.17
CA PRO A 447 -2.82 -10.81 17.22
C PRO A 447 -1.64 -10.20 16.43
N LYS A 448 -0.39 -10.51 16.83
CA LYS A 448 0.84 -9.89 16.31
C LYS A 448 1.50 -10.65 15.15
N ILE A 449 1.08 -11.87 14.84
CA ILE A 449 1.57 -12.64 13.68
C ILE A 449 0.98 -12.06 12.41
N LYS A 450 1.83 -11.49 11.54
CA LYS A 450 1.42 -10.84 10.29
C LYS A 450 1.12 -11.86 9.19
N SER A 451 1.67 -13.07 9.29
CA SER A 451 1.52 -14.13 8.28
C SER A 451 0.37 -15.11 8.57
N LYS A 452 -0.73 -14.67 9.21
CA LYS A 452 -1.94 -15.51 9.41
C LYS A 452 -2.39 -16.18 8.12
N SER A 453 -2.37 -15.44 7.02
CA SER A 453 -2.71 -15.94 5.67
C SER A 453 -2.00 -17.25 5.29
N THR A 454 -0.73 -17.41 5.63
CA THR A 454 0.03 -18.58 5.20
C THR A 454 -0.40 -19.81 5.98
N ILE A 455 -0.61 -19.67 7.28
CA ILE A 455 -1.12 -20.74 8.15
C ILE A 455 -2.57 -21.11 7.78
N LEU A 456 -3.44 -20.11 7.56
CA LEU A 456 -4.82 -20.31 7.13
C LEU A 456 -4.91 -21.08 5.81
N SER A 457 -3.89 -21.06 4.96
CA SER A 457 -3.89 -21.84 3.71
C SER A 457 -3.87 -23.36 3.94
N LYS A 458 -3.40 -23.83 5.11
CA LYS A 458 -3.39 -25.25 5.50
C LYS A 458 -4.61 -25.67 6.34
N MET A 459 -5.30 -24.73 6.97
CA MET A 459 -6.51 -24.99 7.77
C MET A 459 -7.73 -25.35 6.89
N SER A 460 -8.71 -26.07 7.42
CA SER A 460 -9.99 -26.32 6.73
C SER A 460 -10.83 -25.05 6.63
N ALA A 461 -11.88 -25.05 5.80
CA ALA A 461 -12.76 -23.89 5.70
C ALA A 461 -13.52 -23.65 7.01
N GLU A 462 -13.90 -24.71 7.69
CA GLU A 462 -14.63 -24.75 8.97
C GLU A 462 -13.78 -24.14 10.09
N GLU A 463 -12.51 -24.50 10.16
CA GLU A 463 -11.56 -24.01 11.16
C GLU A 463 -11.33 -22.50 11.02
N ILE A 464 -11.20 -22.01 9.78
CA ILE A 464 -11.02 -20.58 9.50
C ILE A 464 -12.32 -19.83 9.82
N PHE A 465 -13.46 -20.40 9.45
CA PHE A 465 -14.78 -19.81 9.69
C PHE A 465 -15.11 -19.69 11.18
N ALA A 466 -14.69 -20.67 11.99
CA ALA A 466 -14.86 -20.66 13.44
C ALA A 466 -14.02 -19.56 14.13
N LYS A 467 -12.93 -19.09 13.50
CA LYS A 467 -12.00 -18.08 14.03
C LYS A 467 -12.31 -16.64 13.55
N SER A 468 -13.51 -16.38 13.04
CA SER A 468 -13.87 -15.27 12.13
C SER A 468 -14.03 -13.86 12.73
N SER A 469 -13.76 -13.63 14.02
CA SER A 469 -14.03 -12.30 14.60
C SER A 469 -13.20 -11.17 13.97
N GLU A 470 -12.00 -11.45 13.43
CA GLU A 470 -11.13 -10.45 12.79
C GLU A 470 -10.22 -11.08 11.68
N LEU A 471 -10.77 -11.31 10.49
CA LEU A 471 -9.97 -11.73 9.32
C LEU A 471 -9.59 -10.52 8.45
N ASP A 472 -8.30 -10.37 8.15
CA ASP A 472 -7.82 -9.38 7.19
C ASP A 472 -8.18 -9.74 5.74
N ASN A 473 -7.95 -8.82 4.79
CA ASN A 473 -8.30 -9.04 3.37
C ASN A 473 -7.62 -10.28 2.76
N LYS A 474 -6.37 -10.57 3.17
CA LYS A 474 -5.59 -11.69 2.64
C LYS A 474 -6.14 -13.02 3.16
N SER A 475 -6.47 -13.07 4.45
CA SER A 475 -7.10 -14.19 5.14
C SER A 475 -8.50 -14.47 4.59
N LEU A 476 -9.30 -13.43 4.39
CA LEU A 476 -10.60 -13.53 3.72
C LEU A 476 -10.44 -14.10 2.31
N SER A 477 -9.47 -13.62 1.52
CA SER A 477 -9.21 -14.17 0.17
C SER A 477 -8.89 -15.68 0.20
N ILE A 478 -8.18 -16.17 1.21
CA ILE A 478 -7.89 -17.61 1.35
C ILE A 478 -9.13 -18.38 1.77
N LEU A 479 -9.90 -17.85 2.72
CA LEU A 479 -11.18 -18.41 3.13
C LEU A 479 -12.11 -18.56 1.92
N PHE A 480 -12.31 -17.49 1.14
CA PHE A 480 -13.11 -17.55 -0.08
C PHE A 480 -12.62 -18.62 -1.06
N LYS A 481 -11.30 -18.71 -1.29
CA LYS A 481 -10.73 -19.76 -2.14
C LYS A 481 -11.12 -21.16 -1.64
N LYS A 482 -11.00 -21.43 -0.35
CA LYS A 482 -11.34 -22.72 0.26
C LYS A 482 -12.83 -23.00 0.23
N LEU A 483 -13.66 -22.01 0.55
CA LEU A 483 -15.12 -22.11 0.51
C LEU A 483 -15.63 -22.48 -0.89
N TYR A 484 -15.07 -21.88 -1.94
CA TYR A 484 -15.41 -22.24 -3.33
C TYR A 484 -14.87 -23.62 -3.77
N GLN A 485 -13.95 -24.22 -3.01
CA GLN A 485 -13.45 -25.57 -3.21
C GLN A 485 -14.18 -26.60 -2.32
N HIS A 486 -15.02 -26.14 -1.39
CA HIS A 486 -15.69 -26.97 -0.41
C HIS A 486 -17.12 -27.30 -0.86
N GLU A 487 -17.32 -28.53 -1.31
CA GLU A 487 -18.62 -28.98 -1.82
C GLU A 487 -19.59 -29.41 -0.70
N GLU A 488 -19.05 -29.82 0.45
CA GLU A 488 -19.87 -30.27 1.59
C GLU A 488 -20.53 -29.09 2.35
N PRO A 489 -21.64 -29.35 3.06
CA PRO A 489 -22.30 -28.34 3.89
C PRO A 489 -21.38 -27.78 4.97
N ILE A 490 -21.44 -26.47 5.19
CA ILE A 490 -20.66 -25.78 6.23
C ILE A 490 -21.63 -25.09 7.17
N SER A 491 -21.71 -25.57 8.42
CA SER A 491 -22.63 -25.05 9.43
C SER A 491 -24.09 -25.06 8.93
N ILE A 492 -24.73 -23.90 8.84
CA ILE A 492 -26.10 -23.74 8.34
C ILE A 492 -26.20 -23.61 6.81
N PHE A 493 -25.07 -23.52 6.11
CA PHE A 493 -25.04 -23.32 4.67
C PHE A 493 -25.04 -24.66 3.93
N PRO A 494 -25.86 -24.82 2.86
CA PRO A 494 -25.91 -26.06 2.09
C PRO A 494 -24.58 -26.45 1.45
N SER A 495 -23.70 -25.48 1.22
CA SER A 495 -22.40 -25.67 0.59
C SER A 495 -21.41 -24.58 1.01
N GLY A 496 -20.12 -24.79 0.74
CA GLY A 496 -19.11 -23.76 0.94
C GLY A 496 -19.32 -22.51 0.08
N HIS A 497 -19.81 -22.66 -1.15
CA HIS A 497 -20.06 -21.50 -2.02
C HIS A 497 -21.26 -20.65 -1.56
N ASP A 498 -22.27 -21.24 -0.91
CA ASP A 498 -23.36 -20.46 -0.30
C ASP A 498 -22.89 -19.67 0.92
N CYS A 499 -22.01 -20.28 1.74
CA CYS A 499 -21.33 -19.59 2.82
C CYS A 499 -20.48 -18.42 2.29
N ALA A 500 -19.72 -18.62 1.21
CA ALA A 500 -18.97 -17.56 0.54
C ALA A 500 -19.88 -16.42 0.09
N ARG A 501 -20.99 -16.71 -0.61
CA ARG A 501 -21.93 -15.66 -1.05
C ARG A 501 -22.49 -14.85 0.11
N TYR A 502 -22.86 -15.53 1.21
CA TYR A 502 -23.35 -14.86 2.42
C TYR A 502 -22.28 -13.96 3.05
N LEU A 503 -21.06 -14.47 3.23
CA LEU A 503 -19.94 -13.70 3.76
C LEU A 503 -19.60 -12.50 2.88
N PHE A 504 -19.59 -12.67 1.55
CA PHE A 504 -19.29 -11.56 0.65
C PHE A 504 -20.36 -10.46 0.73
N GLN A 505 -21.63 -10.84 0.85
CA GLN A 505 -22.74 -9.89 1.00
C GLN A 505 -22.73 -9.13 2.32
N SER A 506 -22.16 -9.70 3.38
CA SER A 506 -22.05 -9.02 4.69
C SER A 506 -20.89 -8.02 4.75
N LEU A 507 -19.96 -8.05 3.79
CA LEU A 507 -18.85 -7.09 3.72
C LEU A 507 -19.35 -5.71 3.22
N ALA A 508 -19.16 -4.68 4.03
CA ALA A 508 -19.52 -3.31 3.66
C ALA A 508 -18.69 -2.79 2.46
N ASN A 509 -17.38 -3.03 2.47
CA ASN A 509 -16.43 -2.56 1.45
C ASN A 509 -15.38 -3.65 1.14
N PRO A 510 -15.71 -4.65 0.30
CA PRO A 510 -14.76 -5.71 -0.04
C PRO A 510 -13.60 -5.15 -0.86
N SER A 511 -12.37 -5.58 -0.54
CA SER A 511 -11.18 -5.21 -1.31
C SER A 511 -11.20 -5.83 -2.73
N ARG A 512 -10.45 -5.22 -3.66
CA ARG A 512 -10.27 -5.76 -5.03
C ARG A 512 -9.78 -7.22 -5.03
N GLN A 513 -8.93 -7.58 -4.06
CA GLN A 513 -8.46 -8.96 -3.89
C GLN A 513 -9.61 -9.93 -3.60
N ILE A 514 -10.46 -9.60 -2.63
CA ILE A 514 -11.65 -10.39 -2.29
C ILE A 514 -12.60 -10.48 -3.49
N VAL A 515 -12.88 -9.34 -4.14
CA VAL A 515 -13.75 -9.28 -5.32
C VAL A 515 -13.24 -10.21 -6.43
N GLY A 516 -11.94 -10.16 -6.74
CA GLY A 516 -11.34 -11.03 -7.75
C GLY A 516 -11.43 -12.51 -7.38
N GLN A 517 -11.22 -12.86 -6.11
CA GLN A 517 -11.32 -14.26 -5.67
C GLN A 517 -12.76 -14.79 -5.73
N VAL A 518 -13.75 -13.97 -5.36
CA VAL A 518 -15.18 -14.30 -5.47
C VAL A 518 -15.59 -14.45 -6.92
N LEU A 519 -15.23 -13.49 -7.79
CA LEU A 519 -15.45 -13.59 -9.23
C LEU A 519 -14.86 -14.87 -9.82
N TYR A 520 -13.63 -15.20 -9.45
CA TYR A 520 -12.97 -16.40 -9.92
C TYR A 520 -13.70 -17.68 -9.49
N GLY A 521 -14.19 -17.76 -8.24
CA GLY A 521 -15.00 -18.89 -7.76
C GLY A 521 -16.34 -18.98 -8.47
N GLU A 522 -17.09 -17.88 -8.50
CA GLU A 522 -18.41 -17.78 -9.13
C GLU A 522 -18.39 -18.09 -10.63
N SER A 523 -17.34 -17.68 -11.34
CA SER A 523 -17.19 -17.93 -12.76
C SER A 523 -17.07 -19.40 -13.13
N LYS A 524 -16.65 -20.25 -12.18
CA LYS A 524 -16.59 -21.70 -12.36
C LYS A 524 -17.95 -22.36 -12.14
N LEU A 525 -18.76 -21.78 -11.25
CA LEU A 525 -20.09 -22.29 -10.91
C LEU A 525 -21.13 -21.88 -11.97
N ASP A 526 -21.08 -20.63 -12.43
CA ASP A 526 -21.93 -20.14 -13.51
C ASP A 526 -21.09 -19.34 -14.54
N PRO A 527 -20.48 -20.05 -15.50
CA PRO A 527 -19.71 -19.47 -16.60
C PRO A 527 -20.50 -18.51 -17.50
N GLU A 528 -21.80 -18.73 -17.67
CA GLU A 528 -22.64 -17.92 -18.57
C GLU A 528 -22.84 -16.51 -18.00
N GLY A 529 -23.07 -16.39 -16.69
CA GLY A 529 -23.19 -15.13 -15.97
C GLY A 529 -21.87 -14.47 -15.57
N ALA A 530 -20.71 -15.02 -15.96
CA ALA A 530 -19.40 -14.54 -15.49
C ALA A 530 -19.10 -13.09 -15.92
N LEU A 531 -19.38 -12.73 -17.18
CA LEU A 531 -19.09 -11.38 -17.70
C LEU A 531 -19.94 -10.29 -17.03
N ASP A 532 -21.23 -10.57 -16.81
CA ASP A 532 -22.14 -9.61 -16.19
C ASP A 532 -21.76 -9.35 -14.73
N ARG A 533 -21.39 -10.41 -14.01
CA ARG A 533 -20.87 -10.31 -12.65
C ARG A 533 -19.55 -9.57 -12.60
N TYR A 534 -18.61 -9.87 -13.51
CA TYR A 534 -17.35 -9.15 -13.65
C TYR A 534 -17.57 -7.65 -13.80
N ARG A 535 -18.42 -7.22 -14.75
CA ARG A 535 -18.70 -5.80 -15.00
C ARG A 535 -19.37 -5.12 -13.81
N SER A 536 -20.38 -5.77 -13.24
CA SER A 536 -21.11 -5.25 -12.09
C SER A 536 -20.21 -5.06 -10.87
N MET A 537 -19.41 -6.08 -10.52
CA MET A 537 -18.53 -6.04 -9.35
C MET A 537 -17.36 -5.08 -9.54
N LEU A 538 -16.77 -4.98 -10.74
CA LEU A 538 -15.71 -4.00 -11.00
C LEU A 538 -16.21 -2.56 -10.88
N SER A 539 -17.37 -2.27 -11.46
CA SER A 539 -17.96 -0.93 -11.36
C SER A 539 -18.34 -0.56 -9.93
N LYS A 540 -18.79 -1.55 -9.13
CA LYS A 540 -19.28 -1.30 -7.77
C LYS A 540 -18.17 -1.24 -6.72
N TYR A 541 -17.12 -2.04 -6.87
CA TYR A 541 -16.15 -2.28 -5.80
C TYR A 541 -14.68 -2.04 -6.19
N CYS A 542 -14.36 -1.83 -7.47
CA CYS A 542 -12.96 -1.79 -7.92
C CYS A 542 -12.62 -0.56 -8.76
N ASP A 543 -13.49 0.45 -8.76
CA ASP A 543 -13.34 1.67 -9.56
C ASP A 543 -13.11 1.37 -11.06
N GLY A 544 -13.68 0.26 -11.55
CA GLY A 544 -13.51 -0.19 -12.94
C GLY A 544 -12.16 -0.85 -13.26
N PHE A 545 -11.27 -1.04 -12.27
CA PHE A 545 -9.94 -1.62 -12.48
C PHE A 545 -9.81 -3.04 -11.89
N PRO A 546 -9.57 -4.09 -12.70
CA PRO A 546 -9.45 -5.46 -12.23
C PRO A 546 -8.12 -5.77 -11.56
N ASN A 547 -8.08 -6.88 -10.81
CA ASN A 547 -6.83 -7.59 -10.53
C ASN A 547 -6.71 -8.84 -11.42
N GLU A 548 -5.63 -9.60 -11.26
CA GLU A 548 -5.41 -10.82 -12.03
C GLU A 548 -6.55 -11.84 -11.91
N LYS A 549 -7.09 -12.03 -10.69
CA LYS A 549 -8.17 -12.99 -10.45
C LYS A 549 -9.46 -12.58 -11.14
N CYS A 550 -9.73 -11.28 -11.24
CA CYS A 550 -10.84 -10.77 -12.06
C CYS A 550 -10.65 -11.16 -13.53
N LEU A 551 -9.45 -11.01 -14.11
CA LEU A 551 -9.21 -11.41 -15.50
C LEU A 551 -9.27 -12.94 -15.69
N LEU A 552 -8.70 -13.69 -14.76
CA LEU A 552 -8.78 -15.16 -14.76
C LEU A 552 -10.23 -15.66 -14.69
N SER A 553 -11.13 -14.93 -14.02
CA SER A 553 -12.56 -15.26 -13.96
C SER A 553 -13.25 -15.21 -15.33
N LEU A 554 -12.63 -14.56 -16.34
CA LEU A 554 -13.12 -14.58 -17.72
C LEU A 554 -12.38 -15.62 -18.57
N MET A 555 -11.07 -15.75 -18.40
CA MET A 555 -10.26 -16.65 -19.22
C MET A 555 -10.52 -18.13 -18.91
N VAL A 556 -10.57 -18.49 -17.63
CA VAL A 556 -10.68 -19.90 -17.21
C VAL A 556 -11.99 -20.54 -17.69
N PRO A 557 -13.17 -19.92 -17.53
CA PRO A 557 -14.40 -20.49 -18.08
C PRO A 557 -14.38 -20.58 -19.61
N SER A 558 -13.77 -19.61 -20.28
CA SER A 558 -13.61 -19.62 -21.75
C SER A 558 -12.71 -20.74 -22.25
N LEU A 559 -11.71 -21.15 -21.46
CA LEU A 559 -10.87 -22.32 -21.74
C LEU A 559 -11.61 -23.63 -21.44
N ALA A 560 -12.35 -23.68 -20.34
CA ALA A 560 -13.03 -24.88 -19.87
C ALA A 560 -14.24 -25.28 -20.72
N LEU A 561 -14.95 -24.31 -21.29
CA LEU A 561 -16.16 -24.53 -22.08
C LEU A 561 -16.00 -24.01 -23.51
N PRO A 562 -15.50 -24.86 -24.44
CA PRO A 562 -15.44 -24.51 -25.86
C PRO A 562 -16.82 -24.13 -26.39
N GLY A 563 -16.91 -22.94 -27.01
CA GLY A 563 -18.17 -22.43 -27.57
C GLY A 563 -19.01 -21.59 -26.61
N LEU A 564 -18.56 -21.33 -25.37
CA LEU A 564 -19.17 -20.36 -24.48
C LEU A 564 -19.27 -18.99 -25.15
N LYS A 565 -20.43 -18.34 -25.01
CA LYS A 565 -20.69 -17.00 -25.58
C LYS A 565 -21.27 -16.08 -24.51
N TRP A 566 -20.77 -14.85 -24.48
CA TRP A 566 -21.36 -13.77 -23.71
C TRP A 566 -21.91 -12.72 -24.66
N ALA A 567 -23.17 -12.34 -24.49
CA ALA A 567 -23.86 -11.40 -25.37
C ALA A 567 -23.70 -11.75 -26.88
N ARG A 568 -23.77 -13.05 -27.22
CA ARG A 568 -23.58 -13.61 -28.58
C ARG A 568 -22.16 -13.55 -29.15
N ILE A 569 -21.19 -12.99 -28.41
CA ILE A 569 -19.78 -12.96 -28.78
C ILE A 569 -19.08 -14.14 -28.10
N ALA A 570 -18.11 -14.77 -28.79
CA ALA A 570 -17.29 -15.80 -28.18
C ALA A 570 -16.63 -15.28 -26.88
N SER A 571 -16.75 -16.04 -25.80
CA SER A 571 -16.24 -15.61 -24.49
C SER A 571 -14.71 -15.44 -24.51
N SER A 572 -14.01 -16.31 -25.24
CA SER A 572 -12.56 -16.23 -25.47
C SER A 572 -12.13 -14.89 -26.04
N ARG A 573 -12.83 -14.39 -27.07
CA ARG A 573 -12.57 -13.07 -27.67
C ARG A 573 -12.78 -11.93 -26.67
N THR A 574 -13.85 -12.01 -25.88
CA THR A 574 -14.12 -11.00 -24.85
C THR A 574 -13.06 -11.01 -23.75
N ALA A 575 -12.62 -12.20 -23.32
CA ALA A 575 -11.59 -12.35 -22.30
C ALA A 575 -10.23 -11.80 -22.77
N VAL A 576 -9.86 -12.06 -24.03
CA VAL A 576 -8.66 -11.47 -24.67
C VAL A 576 -8.76 -9.94 -24.69
N TYR A 577 -9.89 -9.39 -25.13
CA TYR A 577 -10.11 -7.95 -25.18
C TYR A 577 -9.95 -7.28 -23.80
N GLU A 578 -10.59 -7.84 -22.75
CA GLU A 578 -10.46 -7.29 -21.39
C GLU A 578 -9.03 -7.44 -20.87
N PHE A 579 -8.32 -8.52 -21.20
CA PHE A 579 -6.90 -8.63 -20.83
C PHE A 579 -6.06 -7.53 -21.46
N ARG A 580 -6.12 -7.36 -22.79
CA ARG A 580 -5.36 -6.31 -23.50
C ARG A 580 -5.62 -4.93 -22.91
N LYS A 581 -6.91 -4.61 -22.68
CA LYS A 581 -7.34 -3.32 -22.15
C LYS A 581 -6.63 -2.93 -20.85
N PHE A 582 -6.32 -3.90 -19.98
CA PHE A 582 -5.73 -3.62 -18.68
C PHE A 582 -4.24 -3.94 -18.59
N VAL A 583 -3.69 -4.75 -19.49
CA VAL A 583 -2.28 -5.17 -19.45
C VAL A 583 -1.40 -4.34 -20.38
N HIS A 584 -1.95 -3.81 -21.47
CA HIS A 584 -1.19 -3.00 -22.40
C HIS A 584 -0.89 -1.62 -21.79
N PRO A 585 0.38 -1.18 -21.73
CA PRO A 585 0.71 0.17 -21.29
C PRO A 585 0.15 1.13 -22.34
N THR A 586 -0.91 1.85 -21.98
CA THR A 586 -1.31 3.07 -22.67
C THR A 586 -0.94 4.22 -21.73
N GLN A 587 -0.41 5.32 -22.27
CA GLN A 587 0.23 6.40 -21.50
C GLN A 587 -0.67 7.04 -20.41
N ASP A 588 -1.98 6.78 -20.42
CA ASP A 588 -2.97 7.46 -19.59
C ASP A 588 -3.76 6.54 -18.63
N CYS A 589 -3.50 5.23 -18.57
CA CYS A 589 -4.24 4.30 -17.70
C CYS A 589 -3.29 3.43 -16.86
N ALA A 590 -3.70 3.17 -15.61
CA ALA A 590 -3.04 2.18 -14.77
C ALA A 590 -2.95 0.84 -15.53
N SER A 591 -1.79 0.19 -15.55
CA SER A 591 -1.57 -1.08 -16.23
C SER A 591 -1.38 -2.19 -15.19
N LEU A 592 -2.08 -3.30 -15.38
CA LEU A 592 -1.91 -4.49 -14.57
C LEU A 592 -0.67 -5.26 -15.04
N ILE A 593 0.32 -5.42 -14.16
CA ILE A 593 1.47 -6.29 -14.39
C ILE A 593 1.03 -7.75 -14.20
N PRO A 594 1.01 -8.59 -15.24
CA PRO A 594 0.50 -9.95 -15.12
C PRO A 594 1.53 -10.89 -14.50
N SER A 595 1.10 -11.74 -13.58
CA SER A 595 1.87 -12.88 -13.11
C SER A 595 2.08 -13.91 -14.21
N THR A 596 3.09 -14.75 -14.02
CA THR A 596 3.37 -15.92 -14.87
C THR A 596 2.15 -16.81 -15.08
N ASN A 597 1.31 -17.00 -14.05
CA ASN A 597 0.11 -17.81 -14.18
C ASN A 597 -0.95 -17.17 -15.08
N LEU A 598 -1.09 -15.85 -15.01
CA LEU A 598 -1.99 -15.11 -15.88
C LEU A 598 -1.48 -15.13 -17.33
N TRP A 599 -0.17 -14.94 -17.55
CA TRP A 599 0.45 -15.08 -18.87
C TRP A 599 0.26 -16.47 -19.46
N LYS A 600 0.57 -17.54 -18.70
CA LYS A 600 0.35 -18.93 -19.14
C LYS A 600 -1.10 -19.18 -19.54
N THR A 601 -2.07 -18.64 -18.79
CA THR A 601 -3.51 -18.78 -19.09
C THR A 601 -3.89 -18.01 -20.35
N TYR A 602 -3.39 -16.78 -20.52
CA TYR A 602 -3.63 -15.96 -21.71
C TYR A 602 -3.05 -16.59 -22.97
N ILE A 603 -1.79 -17.04 -22.92
CA ILE A 603 -1.10 -17.73 -24.02
C ILE A 603 -1.86 -19.00 -24.41
N LEU A 604 -2.27 -19.80 -23.43
CA LEU A 604 -3.05 -21.01 -23.68
C LEU A 604 -4.38 -20.70 -24.36
N LEU A 605 -5.07 -19.64 -23.92
CA LEU A 605 -6.31 -19.17 -24.55
C LEU A 605 -6.07 -18.74 -25.99
N CYS A 606 -5.03 -17.94 -26.25
CA CYS A 606 -4.73 -17.47 -27.60
C CYS A 606 -4.31 -18.61 -28.53
N GLY A 607 -3.46 -19.53 -28.06
CA GLY A 607 -3.04 -20.71 -28.81
C GLY A 607 -4.22 -21.62 -29.18
N ARG A 608 -5.07 -21.96 -28.19
CA ARG A 608 -6.22 -22.87 -28.39
C ARG A 608 -7.26 -22.33 -29.37
N TYR A 609 -7.45 -21.01 -29.41
CA TYR A 609 -8.43 -20.36 -30.28
C TYR A 609 -7.82 -19.71 -31.54
N GLY A 610 -6.52 -19.91 -31.80
CA GLY A 610 -5.86 -19.43 -33.00
C GLY A 610 -5.69 -17.91 -33.08
N TYR A 611 -5.60 -17.21 -31.95
CA TYR A 611 -5.38 -15.77 -31.88
C TYR A 611 -3.91 -15.41 -32.05
N HIS A 612 -3.33 -15.72 -33.21
CA HIS A 612 -1.90 -15.55 -33.47
C HIS A 612 -1.47 -14.08 -33.59
N GLU A 613 -2.36 -13.20 -34.05
CA GLU A 613 -2.14 -11.74 -34.04
C GLU A 613 -1.91 -11.24 -32.61
N GLU A 614 -2.71 -11.72 -31.66
CA GLU A 614 -2.57 -11.40 -30.24
C GLU A 614 -1.25 -11.91 -29.64
N LEU A 615 -0.81 -13.10 -30.06
CA LEU A 615 0.48 -13.65 -29.65
C LEU A 615 1.65 -12.86 -30.22
N SER A 616 1.52 -12.29 -31.42
CA SER A 616 2.61 -11.52 -32.05
C SER A 616 2.98 -10.25 -31.28
N GLU A 617 2.02 -9.65 -30.56
CA GLU A 617 2.24 -8.46 -29.73
C GLU A 617 2.82 -8.79 -28.35
N VAL A 618 2.78 -10.06 -27.90
CA VAL A 618 3.21 -10.43 -26.54
C VAL A 618 4.68 -10.09 -26.29
N PHE A 619 5.54 -10.20 -27.30
CA PHE A 619 6.94 -9.79 -27.18
C PHE A 619 7.08 -8.31 -26.84
N GLU A 620 6.43 -7.44 -27.60
CA GLU A 620 6.47 -5.99 -27.38
C GLU A 620 5.89 -5.64 -26.01
N ILE A 621 4.82 -6.32 -25.59
CA ILE A 621 4.24 -6.13 -24.26
C ILE A 621 5.23 -6.60 -23.18
N TRP A 622 5.86 -7.77 -23.32
CA TRP A 622 6.86 -8.24 -22.36
C TRP A 622 8.06 -7.30 -22.26
N GLU A 623 8.56 -6.78 -23.38
CA GLU A 623 9.64 -5.79 -23.40
C GLU A 623 9.22 -4.49 -22.70
N SER A 624 8.02 -3.97 -23.01
CA SER A 624 7.50 -2.74 -22.41
C SER A 624 7.30 -2.86 -20.90
N LEU A 625 6.86 -4.04 -20.43
CA LEU A 625 6.67 -4.36 -19.01
C LEU A 625 7.97 -4.83 -18.33
N ARG A 626 9.05 -5.02 -19.10
CA ARG A 626 10.28 -5.70 -18.65
C ARG A 626 10.02 -7.04 -17.98
N TYR A 627 9.02 -7.77 -18.48
CA TYR A 627 8.68 -9.10 -18.02
C TYR A 627 9.61 -10.12 -18.65
N VAL A 628 10.28 -10.92 -17.84
CA VAL A 628 11.11 -12.04 -18.32
C VAL A 628 10.40 -13.36 -18.04
N PRO A 629 9.97 -14.07 -19.10
CA PRO A 629 9.23 -15.32 -18.95
C PRO A 629 10.12 -16.41 -18.37
N ASP A 630 9.56 -17.25 -17.50
CA ASP A 630 10.20 -18.53 -17.17
C ASP A 630 10.27 -19.42 -18.43
N ARG A 631 11.22 -20.37 -18.45
CA ARG A 631 11.44 -21.29 -19.57
C ARG A 631 10.15 -21.98 -20.02
N GLN A 632 9.29 -22.35 -19.07
CA GLN A 632 8.02 -22.99 -19.36
C GLN A 632 7.04 -22.06 -20.09
N THR A 633 6.93 -20.80 -19.66
CA THR A 633 6.07 -19.77 -20.25
C THR A 633 6.54 -19.44 -21.65
N LEU A 634 7.85 -19.28 -21.83
CA LEU A 634 8.44 -19.08 -23.14
C LEU A 634 8.20 -20.28 -24.05
N SER A 635 8.34 -21.51 -23.54
CA SER A 635 8.02 -22.72 -24.30
C SER A 635 6.55 -22.79 -24.71
N MET A 636 5.63 -22.45 -23.78
CA MET A 636 4.20 -22.37 -24.04
C MET A 636 3.91 -21.36 -25.14
N PHE A 637 4.47 -20.16 -25.01
CA PHE A 637 4.30 -19.09 -25.96
C PHE A 637 4.76 -19.46 -27.37
N LEU A 638 5.97 -19.99 -27.50
CA LEU A 638 6.51 -20.45 -28.78
C LEU A 638 5.71 -21.64 -29.34
N GLY A 639 5.25 -22.54 -28.48
CA GLY A 639 4.38 -23.66 -28.84
C GLY A 639 3.00 -23.23 -29.36
N ALA A 640 2.53 -22.04 -29.00
CA ALA A 640 1.24 -21.49 -29.43
C ALA A 640 1.22 -21.01 -30.89
N PHE A 641 2.39 -20.83 -31.51
CA PHE A 641 2.48 -20.47 -32.92
C PHE A 641 2.35 -21.68 -33.86
N PRO A 642 1.68 -21.52 -35.01
CA PRO A 642 1.52 -22.59 -35.99
C PRO A 642 2.78 -22.79 -36.85
N ASN A 643 2.81 -23.88 -37.62
CA ASN A 643 3.73 -24.08 -38.76
C ASN A 643 5.22 -23.87 -38.45
N HIS A 644 5.69 -24.35 -37.31
CA HIS A 644 7.08 -24.21 -36.85
C HIS A 644 7.58 -22.77 -36.67
N MET A 645 6.68 -21.79 -36.64
CA MET A 645 7.06 -20.38 -36.45
C MET A 645 7.70 -20.15 -35.07
N GLY A 646 7.26 -20.87 -34.04
CA GLY A 646 7.89 -20.82 -32.71
C GLY A 646 9.35 -21.26 -32.71
N GLU A 647 9.69 -22.34 -33.43
CA GLU A 647 11.07 -22.81 -33.59
C GLU A 647 11.91 -21.77 -34.33
N ARG A 648 11.37 -21.15 -35.39
CA ARG A 648 12.07 -20.08 -36.11
C ARG A 648 12.33 -18.85 -35.25
N ILE A 649 11.34 -18.44 -34.44
CA ILE A 649 11.49 -17.34 -33.48
C ILE A 649 12.57 -17.69 -32.46
N ARG A 650 12.55 -18.92 -31.94
CA ARG A 650 13.57 -19.43 -31.01
C ARG A 650 14.96 -19.41 -31.63
N ASP A 651 15.11 -19.91 -32.85
CA ASP A 651 16.41 -19.97 -33.52
C ASP A 651 16.97 -18.57 -33.77
N HIS A 652 16.13 -17.64 -34.22
CA HIS A 652 16.48 -16.22 -34.36
C HIS A 652 16.88 -15.58 -33.03
N GLY A 653 16.10 -15.82 -31.97
CA GLY A 653 16.40 -15.31 -30.63
C GLY A 653 17.69 -15.89 -30.06
N VAL A 654 17.97 -17.18 -30.28
CA VAL A 654 19.22 -17.80 -29.85
C VAL A 654 20.40 -17.23 -30.63
N GLU A 655 20.28 -17.07 -31.94
CA GLU A 655 21.35 -16.56 -32.81
C GLU A 655 21.70 -15.08 -32.52
N HIS A 656 20.71 -14.24 -32.25
CA HIS A 656 20.92 -12.78 -32.16
C HIS A 656 20.80 -12.19 -30.76
N LEU A 657 20.13 -12.88 -29.82
CA LEU A 657 19.87 -12.40 -28.46
C LEU A 657 20.64 -13.19 -27.40
N SER A 658 21.26 -14.33 -27.73
CA SER A 658 22.17 -15.00 -26.80
C SER A 658 23.55 -14.32 -26.83
N PRO A 659 24.16 -14.03 -25.66
CA PRO A 659 25.44 -13.33 -25.64
C PRO A 659 26.57 -14.16 -26.26
N ASN A 660 27.45 -13.50 -27.02
CA ASN A 660 28.78 -14.01 -27.33
C ASN A 660 29.69 -13.81 -26.10
N ASP A 661 29.86 -14.87 -25.30
CA ASP A 661 30.93 -15.24 -24.34
C ASP A 661 31.70 -14.20 -23.48
N TYR A 662 31.48 -12.88 -23.51
CA TYR A 662 32.39 -11.94 -22.84
C TYR A 662 31.79 -10.77 -22.04
N ASP A 663 30.46 -10.65 -21.88
CA ASP A 663 29.86 -9.60 -21.01
C ASP A 663 28.73 -10.16 -20.10
N GLU A 664 29.12 -10.90 -19.05
CA GLU A 664 28.24 -11.62 -18.11
C GLU A 664 27.30 -10.74 -17.25
N ILE A 665 27.28 -9.41 -17.39
CA ILE A 665 26.62 -8.53 -16.41
C ILE A 665 25.53 -7.63 -17.02
N SER A 666 25.34 -7.58 -18.35
CA SER A 666 24.54 -6.50 -18.97
C SER A 666 23.33 -6.84 -19.83
N ARG A 667 22.95 -8.11 -20.08
CA ARG A 667 21.79 -8.41 -20.94
C ARG A 667 20.83 -9.43 -20.35
N ASP A 668 19.54 -9.19 -20.57
CA ASP A 668 18.40 -10.04 -20.21
C ASP A 668 18.47 -11.35 -21.02
N VAL A 669 19.23 -12.34 -20.53
CA VAL A 669 19.38 -13.62 -21.24
C VAL A 669 18.16 -14.48 -20.95
N TRP A 670 17.27 -14.59 -21.93
CA TRP A 670 16.14 -15.50 -21.87
C TRP A 670 16.64 -16.95 -21.86
N ASP A 671 16.05 -17.79 -21.00
CA ASP A 671 16.32 -19.23 -20.98
C ASP A 671 15.55 -19.91 -22.13
N TRP A 672 16.15 -19.88 -23.32
CA TRP A 672 15.53 -20.38 -24.54
C TRP A 672 15.24 -21.89 -24.47
N PRO A 673 14.01 -22.33 -24.74
CA PRO A 673 13.67 -23.74 -24.67
C PRO A 673 14.18 -24.53 -25.88
N SER A 674 14.19 -25.85 -25.73
CA SER A 674 14.48 -26.78 -26.81
C SER A 674 13.29 -26.92 -27.76
N THR A 675 13.57 -27.33 -29.00
CA THR A 675 12.53 -27.64 -29.99
C THR A 675 11.56 -28.72 -29.53
N LYS A 676 12.03 -29.68 -28.72
CA LYS A 676 11.18 -30.73 -28.10
C LYS A 676 10.17 -30.14 -27.11
N GLU A 677 10.59 -29.18 -26.28
CA GLU A 677 9.69 -28.49 -25.34
C GLU A 677 8.62 -27.67 -26.08
N ILE A 678 9.01 -26.97 -27.16
CA ILE A 678 8.08 -26.24 -28.02
C ILE A 678 7.05 -27.19 -28.64
N ALA A 679 7.50 -28.32 -29.20
CA ALA A 679 6.63 -29.33 -29.79
C ALA A 679 5.66 -29.94 -28.76
N PHE A 680 6.13 -30.21 -27.54
CA PHE A 680 5.29 -30.71 -26.44
C PHE A 680 4.13 -29.76 -26.13
N TRP A 681 4.40 -28.45 -26.04
CA TRP A 681 3.34 -27.47 -25.75
C TRP A 681 2.38 -27.29 -26.91
N ARG A 682 2.87 -27.32 -28.15
CA ARG A 682 2.00 -27.27 -29.34
C ARG A 682 0.99 -28.41 -29.36
N ASP A 683 1.43 -29.64 -29.12
CA ASP A 683 0.53 -30.81 -29.04
C ASP A 683 -0.49 -30.65 -27.91
N ARG A 684 -0.06 -30.09 -26.77
CA ARG A 684 -0.94 -29.86 -25.62
C ARG A 684 -2.00 -28.78 -25.85
N MET A 685 -1.71 -27.75 -26.65
CA MET A 685 -2.69 -26.70 -26.97
C MET A 685 -3.78 -27.16 -27.94
N ASN A 686 -3.46 -28.16 -28.77
CA ASN A 686 -4.40 -28.76 -29.71
C ASN A 686 -5.35 -29.79 -29.06
N LYS A 687 -5.15 -30.11 -27.77
CA LYS A 687 -6.01 -30.98 -26.94
C LYS A 687 -6.88 -30.10 -26.02
#